data_AF-A0AAD9CXU8-F1
#
_entry.id   AF-A0AAD9CXU8-F1
#
_cell.length_a   1.000
_cell.length_b   1.000
_cell.length_c   1.000
_cell.angle_alpha   90.00
_cell.angle_beta   90.00
_cell.angle_gamma   90.00
#
_symmetry.space_group_name_H-M   'P 1'
#
loop_
_entity.id
_entity.type
_entity.pdbx_description
1 polymer ?
#
loop_
_entity_poly.entity_id
_entity_poly.type
_entity_poly.pdbx_seq_one_letter_code
_entity_poly.pdbx_strand_id
1 'polypeptide(L)'
;MSASPASAAGNWSEYKNSEGRTYWSNSITKQSVWEKPDELKTPFERAIGKTQWKQYTSKGRPYYVNNTTKETKWDMPDELVALKEKVDAEEAYKAERKRRIELGLVSPTPPRDMSPELEGNDRNALQRYRSLSPARSESPEPLEVITFPVGGFSSVEKAEEAFIYLLKREKIDEKWTWDQTMRKIIMDPLYKALDTLAQKKAAFEKYTASIVAERQAIKDARIAKIRPALIKLFQHSGYIKPYSTTKTADRVFARERLWRDSKPDERKLILDEYTAELRRREEEEERALRTRNIENLSALVRELEITVSTTWRAAHNLILAAPSFKESSDLSRIETIDMLQVYDDYMRQLEQENEEETRRYRIEHARKARKAREGFKALLSELEAKGELKRNSKWKELFPKFKNDERYLAMLGQHGSSALELWMDAVDDISEEVERAAAKIEREVGKDIKLETTLEDLEALIKAAHLDTQIDAKMRKEAHSLIHERLAQQAADEARRAERKRRHRMDDLRYALKKVRQIDVDMSYDDALPHMKDLPEFKDVTDDEDRKTAYDKFIKRQKEKLREAELSDHGSTGRRGSTNRRDEGDRRDRDRYRSRSPQRDERDKRKDERRDRRSPDLDDRDRKRPRVSSDRRERSRDRKRDEDVEEGEI
;
A
#
# COMPACT_ATOMS: atom_id res chain seq x y z
N MET A 1 -16.04 -4.20 -7.28
CA MET A 1 -15.58 -3.05 -8.07
C MET A 1 -14.44 -2.42 -7.30
N SER A 2 -13.22 -2.42 -7.83
CA SER A 2 -12.07 -1.79 -7.19
C SER A 2 -11.27 -1.10 -8.29
N ALA A 3 -11.15 0.21 -8.19
CA ALA A 3 -10.43 1.07 -9.12
C ALA A 3 -9.29 1.77 -8.36
N SER A 4 -8.13 1.86 -9.00
CA SER A 4 -7.03 2.77 -8.65
C SER A 4 -6.62 3.56 -9.92
N PRO A 5 -6.07 4.78 -9.79
CA PRO A 5 -6.20 5.81 -10.82
C PRO A 5 -5.00 5.99 -11.79
N ALA A 6 -5.37 6.40 -13.00
CA ALA A 6 -4.79 7.40 -13.92
C ALA A 6 -3.35 7.31 -14.48
N SER A 7 -3.29 7.21 -15.81
CA SER A 7 -2.38 7.94 -16.71
C SER A 7 -3.11 8.14 -18.04
N ALA A 8 -2.82 9.20 -18.80
CA ALA A 8 -3.61 9.69 -19.95
C ALA A 8 -3.76 8.73 -21.18
N ALA A 9 -3.29 7.48 -21.09
CA ALA A 9 -3.69 6.36 -21.95
C ALA A 9 -4.90 5.56 -21.38
N GLY A 10 -5.40 5.97 -20.21
CA GLY A 10 -6.24 5.19 -19.29
C GLY A 10 -7.74 5.43 -19.41
N ASN A 11 -8.21 6.03 -20.50
CA ASN A 11 -9.64 6.21 -20.72
C ASN A 11 -10.25 5.09 -21.55
N TRP A 12 -9.46 4.25 -22.22
CA TRP A 12 -9.96 3.10 -22.98
C TRP A 12 -9.68 1.80 -22.23
N SER A 13 -10.68 0.93 -22.11
CA SER A 13 -10.58 -0.37 -21.46
C SER A 13 -11.00 -1.50 -22.41
N GLU A 14 -10.24 -2.60 -22.42
CA GLU A 14 -10.54 -3.79 -23.22
C GLU A 14 -11.59 -4.66 -22.50
N TYR A 15 -12.66 -5.00 -23.21
CA TYR A 15 -13.72 -5.88 -22.76
C TYR A 15 -13.95 -7.00 -23.78
N LYS A 16 -14.43 -8.16 -23.32
CA LYS A 16 -14.81 -9.27 -24.19
C LYS A 16 -16.31 -9.54 -24.05
N ASN A 17 -17.01 -9.66 -25.18
CA ASN A 17 -18.43 -9.98 -25.17
C ASN A 17 -18.67 -11.49 -24.93
N SER A 18 -19.91 -11.91 -24.72
CA SER A 18 -20.31 -13.32 -24.51
C SER A 18 -19.88 -14.26 -25.64
N GLU A 19 -19.68 -13.73 -26.85
CA GLU A 19 -19.17 -14.44 -28.03
C GLU A 19 -17.63 -14.47 -28.12
N GLY A 20 -16.91 -13.99 -27.10
CA GLY A 20 -15.44 -13.96 -27.05
C GLY A 20 -14.78 -12.86 -27.89
N ARG A 21 -15.56 -12.00 -28.55
CA ARG A 21 -15.08 -10.87 -29.35
C ARG A 21 -14.66 -9.70 -28.45
N THR A 22 -13.47 -9.16 -28.70
CA THR A 22 -12.89 -8.04 -27.97
C THR A 22 -13.45 -6.70 -28.47
N TYR A 23 -13.81 -5.80 -27.57
CA TYR A 23 -14.18 -4.41 -27.86
C TYR A 23 -13.53 -3.47 -26.85
N TRP A 24 -13.28 -2.23 -27.25
CA TRP A 24 -12.67 -1.20 -26.42
C TRP A 24 -13.72 -0.16 -26.05
N SER A 25 -13.86 0.14 -24.76
CA SER A 25 -14.81 1.13 -24.26
C SER A 25 -14.07 2.32 -23.67
N ASN A 26 -14.47 3.53 -24.08
CA ASN A 26 -13.98 4.77 -23.51
C ASN A 26 -14.80 5.12 -22.24
N SER A 27 -14.14 5.23 -21.10
CA SER A 27 -14.77 5.49 -19.79
C SER A 27 -15.36 6.89 -19.68
N ILE A 28 -14.84 7.86 -20.45
CA ILE A 28 -15.26 9.26 -20.49
C ILE A 28 -16.36 9.49 -21.53
N THR A 29 -16.13 9.09 -22.77
CA THR A 29 -17.10 9.36 -23.86
C THR A 29 -18.23 8.34 -23.94
N LYS A 30 -18.17 7.25 -23.15
CA LYS A 30 -19.08 6.09 -23.17
C LYS A 30 -19.21 5.43 -24.55
N GLN A 31 -18.25 5.66 -25.45
CA GLN A 31 -18.22 5.05 -26.76
C GLN A 31 -17.54 3.68 -26.70
N SER A 32 -18.13 2.70 -27.39
CA SER A 32 -17.55 1.36 -27.59
C SER A 32 -17.17 1.16 -29.05
N VAL A 33 -15.93 0.72 -29.30
CA VAL A 33 -15.40 0.49 -30.65
C VAL A 33 -14.86 -0.94 -30.74
N TRP A 34 -15.10 -1.60 -31.87
CA TRP A 34 -14.66 -2.98 -32.13
C TRP A 34 -13.26 -3.09 -32.73
N GLU A 35 -12.61 -1.96 -32.97
CA GLU A 35 -11.23 -1.84 -33.41
C GLU A 35 -10.42 -1.13 -32.34
N LYS A 36 -9.16 -1.54 -32.16
CA LYS A 36 -8.25 -0.96 -31.16
C LYS A 36 -8.14 0.56 -31.42
N PRO A 37 -8.57 1.43 -30.48
CA PRO A 37 -8.53 2.87 -30.65
C PRO A 37 -7.13 3.37 -30.97
N ASP A 38 -7.00 4.41 -31.81
CA ASP A 38 -5.71 4.96 -32.23
C ASP A 38 -4.85 5.41 -31.03
N GLU A 39 -5.47 5.87 -29.96
CA GLU A 39 -4.82 6.25 -28.70
C GLU A 39 -4.09 5.07 -28.01
N LEU A 40 -4.58 3.83 -28.18
CA LEU A 40 -3.96 2.60 -27.66
C LEU A 40 -2.98 1.94 -28.63
N LYS A 41 -2.95 2.37 -29.91
CA LYS A 41 -1.99 1.86 -30.89
C LYS A 41 -0.58 2.36 -30.61
N THR A 42 0.41 1.49 -30.76
CA THR A 42 1.82 1.90 -30.72
C THR A 42 2.13 2.84 -31.89
N PRO A 43 3.13 3.72 -31.80
CA PRO A 43 3.46 4.63 -32.91
C PRO A 43 3.83 3.89 -34.19
N PHE A 44 4.42 2.69 -34.08
CA PHE A 44 4.62 1.78 -35.19
C PHE A 44 3.31 1.22 -35.78
N GLU A 45 2.34 0.80 -34.96
CA GLU A 45 1.01 0.36 -35.42
C GLU A 45 0.24 1.48 -36.14
N ARG A 46 0.38 2.74 -35.70
CA ARG A 46 -0.19 3.92 -36.37
C ARG A 46 0.51 4.20 -37.71
N ALA A 47 1.81 3.97 -37.80
CA ALA A 47 2.58 4.13 -39.03
C ALA A 47 2.23 3.04 -40.06
N ILE A 48 2.08 1.77 -39.64
CA ILE A 48 1.61 0.68 -40.49
C ILE A 48 0.23 1.01 -41.08
N GLY A 49 -0.68 1.58 -40.30
CA GLY A 49 -2.02 1.99 -40.77
C GLY A 49 -2.02 3.02 -41.91
N LYS A 50 -0.89 3.72 -42.14
CA LYS A 50 -0.70 4.64 -43.28
C LYS A 50 -0.10 3.95 -44.51
N THR A 51 0.36 2.71 -44.38
CA THR A 51 0.92 1.90 -45.47
C THR A 51 -0.15 0.96 -46.06
N GLN A 52 0.19 0.32 -47.18
CA GLN A 52 -0.67 -0.67 -47.83
C GLN A 52 -0.60 -2.06 -47.16
N TRP A 53 0.30 -2.23 -46.19
CA TRP A 53 0.48 -3.46 -45.44
C TRP A 53 -0.43 -3.47 -44.21
N LYS A 54 -1.12 -4.59 -43.99
CA LYS A 54 -1.91 -4.85 -42.80
C LYS A 54 -1.32 -6.02 -42.02
N GLN A 55 -1.14 -5.83 -40.72
CA GLN A 55 -0.71 -6.89 -39.82
C GLN A 55 -1.93 -7.66 -39.30
N TYR A 56 -1.88 -8.97 -39.42
CA TYR A 56 -2.85 -9.90 -38.84
C TYR A 56 -2.13 -10.90 -37.95
N THR A 57 -2.87 -11.55 -37.04
CA THR A 57 -2.31 -12.57 -36.15
C THR A 57 -3.04 -13.89 -36.40
N SER A 58 -2.28 -14.95 -36.70
CA SER A 58 -2.80 -16.32 -36.82
C SER A 58 -2.02 -17.23 -35.89
N LYS A 59 -2.73 -17.97 -35.02
CA LYS A 59 -2.14 -18.89 -34.02
C LYS A 59 -1.00 -18.27 -33.19
N GLY A 60 -1.10 -16.98 -32.87
CA GLY A 60 -0.10 -16.26 -32.07
C GLY A 60 1.13 -15.77 -32.84
N ARG A 61 1.23 -16.04 -34.15
CA ARG A 61 2.30 -15.49 -35.01
C ARG A 61 1.74 -14.38 -35.91
N PRO A 62 2.35 -13.19 -35.94
CA PRO A 62 1.93 -12.13 -36.85
C PRO A 62 2.32 -12.47 -38.29
N TYR A 63 1.47 -12.10 -39.25
CA TYR A 63 1.74 -12.13 -40.68
C TYR A 63 1.25 -10.83 -41.33
N TYR A 64 1.93 -10.39 -42.38
CA TYR A 64 1.71 -9.10 -43.04
C TYR A 64 1.12 -9.34 -44.42
N VAL A 65 -0.01 -8.68 -44.70
CA VAL A 65 -0.71 -8.79 -45.98
C VAL A 65 -0.68 -7.44 -46.68
N ASN A 66 -0.10 -7.36 -47.87
CA ASN A 66 -0.18 -6.17 -48.69
C ASN A 66 -1.55 -6.14 -49.38
N ASN A 67 -2.34 -5.11 -49.12
CA ASN A 67 -3.70 -5.03 -49.63
C ASN A 67 -3.77 -4.81 -51.15
N THR A 68 -2.70 -4.28 -51.76
CA THR A 68 -2.62 -3.96 -53.19
C THR A 68 -2.07 -5.13 -54.00
N THR A 69 -0.98 -5.76 -53.55
CA THR A 69 -0.37 -6.90 -54.26
C THR A 69 -0.97 -8.24 -53.86
N LYS A 70 -1.82 -8.28 -52.82
CA LYS A 70 -2.39 -9.50 -52.20
C LYS A 70 -1.33 -10.50 -51.71
N GLU A 71 -0.07 -10.07 -51.59
CA GLU A 71 1.00 -10.88 -51.03
C GLU A 71 0.87 -11.02 -49.52
N THR A 72 1.05 -12.24 -49.01
CA THR A 72 1.11 -12.55 -47.58
C THR A 72 2.52 -12.97 -47.21
N LYS A 73 3.17 -12.24 -46.30
CA LYS A 73 4.51 -12.55 -45.79
C LYS A 73 4.44 -12.83 -44.28
N TRP A 74 5.13 -13.88 -43.84
CA TRP A 74 5.23 -14.24 -42.43
C TRP A 74 6.33 -13.45 -41.70
N ASP A 75 7.30 -12.93 -42.45
CA ASP A 75 8.35 -12.06 -41.95
C ASP A 75 8.03 -10.61 -42.30
N MET A 76 8.52 -9.68 -41.47
CA MET A 76 8.26 -8.24 -41.63
C MET A 76 8.85 -7.76 -42.97
N PRO A 77 8.04 -7.27 -43.92
CA PRO A 77 8.54 -6.78 -45.20
C PRO A 77 9.53 -5.62 -45.02
N ASP A 78 10.52 -5.50 -45.90
CA ASP A 78 11.60 -4.50 -45.82
C ASP A 78 11.09 -3.05 -45.71
N GLU A 79 9.97 -2.74 -46.36
CA GLU A 79 9.28 -1.44 -46.25
C GLU A 79 8.79 -1.16 -44.82
N LEU A 80 8.27 -2.17 -44.12
CA LEU A 80 7.84 -2.05 -42.73
C LEU A 80 9.03 -2.04 -41.76
N VAL A 81 10.14 -2.71 -42.09
CA VAL A 81 11.39 -2.65 -41.31
C VAL A 81 11.97 -1.23 -41.36
N ALA A 82 12.09 -0.64 -42.55
CA ALA A 82 12.55 0.75 -42.70
C ALA A 82 11.61 1.76 -42.03
N LEU A 83 10.30 1.49 -42.01
CA LEU A 83 9.33 2.30 -41.29
C LEU A 83 9.49 2.19 -39.77
N LYS A 84 9.77 0.98 -39.25
CA LYS A 84 10.05 0.74 -37.84
C LYS A 84 11.28 1.52 -37.38
N GLU A 85 12.38 1.43 -38.12
CA GLU A 85 13.62 2.14 -37.81
C GLU A 85 13.43 3.67 -37.79
N LYS A 86 12.61 4.21 -38.70
CA LYS A 86 12.27 5.64 -38.72
C LYS A 86 11.44 6.06 -37.50
N VAL A 87 10.45 5.26 -37.10
CA VAL A 87 9.62 5.53 -35.92
C VAL A 87 10.45 5.46 -34.64
N ASP A 88 11.29 4.43 -34.52
CA ASP A 88 12.19 4.23 -33.37
C ASP A 88 13.21 5.40 -33.26
N ALA A 89 13.74 5.88 -34.40
CA ALA A 89 14.62 7.05 -34.45
C ALA A 89 13.92 8.37 -34.06
N GLU A 90 12.66 8.57 -34.50
CA GLU A 90 11.85 9.75 -34.14
C GLU A 90 11.47 9.74 -32.64
N GLU A 91 11.17 8.57 -32.08
CA GLU A 91 10.92 8.40 -30.64
C GLU A 91 12.17 8.66 -29.80
N ALA A 92 13.33 8.13 -30.21
CA ALA A 92 14.61 8.39 -29.57
C ALA A 92 14.94 9.90 -29.56
N TYR A 93 14.70 10.59 -30.68
CA TYR A 93 14.88 12.04 -30.78
C TYR A 93 13.92 12.82 -29.85
N LYS A 94 12.64 12.42 -29.78
CA LYS A 94 11.66 13.05 -28.88
C LYS A 94 12.00 12.81 -27.40
N ALA A 95 12.47 11.63 -27.05
CA ALA A 95 12.90 11.29 -25.69
C ALA A 95 14.14 12.11 -25.28
N GLU A 96 15.15 12.20 -26.16
CA GLU A 96 16.37 12.98 -25.93
C GLU A 96 16.08 14.49 -25.84
N ARG A 97 15.18 15.00 -26.69
CA ARG A 97 14.71 16.39 -26.61
C ARG A 97 14.01 16.69 -25.28
N LYS A 98 13.14 15.79 -24.81
CA LYS A 98 12.45 15.95 -23.52
C LYS A 98 13.42 15.91 -22.34
N ARG A 99 14.39 14.98 -22.37
CA ARG A 99 15.45 14.87 -21.37
C ARG A 99 16.33 16.12 -21.29
N ARG A 100 16.69 16.72 -22.44
CA ARG A 100 17.48 17.98 -22.49
C ARG A 100 16.71 19.20 -22.00
N ILE A 101 15.41 19.27 -22.27
CA ILE A 101 14.53 20.34 -21.75
C ILE A 101 14.43 20.25 -20.22
N GLU A 102 14.32 19.04 -19.66
CA GLU A 102 14.28 18.81 -18.21
C GLU A 102 15.61 19.14 -17.51
N LEU A 103 16.73 19.03 -18.23
CA LEU A 103 18.08 19.41 -17.78
C LEU A 103 18.47 20.87 -18.10
N GLY A 104 17.57 21.68 -18.67
CA GLY A 104 17.84 23.10 -19.00
C GLY A 104 18.86 23.34 -20.11
N LEU A 105 19.15 22.33 -20.94
CA LEU A 105 20.13 22.39 -22.03
C LEU A 105 19.47 22.74 -23.37
N VAL A 106 20.23 23.35 -24.29
CA VAL A 106 19.75 23.73 -25.64
C VAL A 106 19.31 22.49 -26.43
N SER A 107 18.13 22.58 -27.07
CA SER A 107 17.48 21.51 -27.82
C SER A 107 18.33 21.07 -29.03
N PRO A 108 18.46 19.75 -29.33
CA PRO A 108 19.26 19.27 -30.45
C PRO A 108 18.61 19.62 -31.79
N THR A 109 19.41 20.03 -32.78
CA THR A 109 18.99 20.27 -34.16
C THR A 109 18.46 18.98 -34.81
N PRO A 110 17.34 19.03 -35.57
CA PRO A 110 16.76 17.84 -36.18
C PRO A 110 17.65 17.26 -37.31
N PRO A 111 17.65 15.93 -37.53
CA PRO A 111 18.35 15.31 -38.64
C PRO A 111 17.81 15.79 -39.99
N ARG A 112 18.71 16.12 -40.91
CA ARG A 112 18.41 16.70 -42.21
C ARG A 112 18.21 15.59 -43.25
N ASP A 113 17.09 14.88 -43.16
CA ASP A 113 16.54 14.11 -44.28
C ASP A 113 15.06 13.81 -44.06
N MET A 114 14.28 13.86 -45.14
CA MET A 114 12.84 13.59 -45.27
C MET A 114 11.89 14.79 -45.04
N SER A 115 11.79 15.66 -46.04
CA SER A 115 10.55 16.37 -46.38
C SER A 115 10.10 15.90 -47.77
N PRO A 116 8.93 15.27 -47.95
CA PRO A 116 8.40 15.00 -49.28
C PRO A 116 7.76 16.27 -49.86
N GLU A 117 7.87 16.39 -51.17
CA GLU A 117 7.53 17.53 -52.02
C GLU A 117 6.13 18.12 -51.79
N LEU A 118 6.08 19.46 -51.80
CA LEU A 118 4.96 20.21 -52.34
C LEU A 118 5.44 20.88 -53.65
N GLU A 119 5.61 20.06 -54.69
CA GLU A 119 5.48 20.55 -56.05
C GLU A 119 3.99 20.66 -56.37
N GLY A 120 3.50 21.88 -56.60
CA GLY A 120 2.14 22.05 -57.10
C GLY A 120 1.53 23.42 -56.81
N ASN A 121 1.74 24.32 -57.77
CA ASN A 121 0.85 25.43 -58.09
C ASN A 121 1.02 26.75 -57.31
N ASP A 122 2.11 27.47 -57.63
CA ASP A 122 2.11 28.93 -57.60
C ASP A 122 2.98 29.48 -58.75
N ARG A 123 2.47 29.29 -59.98
CA ARG A 123 3.09 29.81 -61.21
C ARG A 123 2.53 31.16 -61.64
N ASN A 124 1.87 31.92 -60.75
CA ASN A 124 1.20 33.16 -61.17
C ASN A 124 1.19 34.32 -60.14
N ALA A 125 2.33 34.63 -59.52
CA ALA A 125 2.44 35.78 -58.61
C ALA A 125 3.74 36.59 -58.67
N LEU A 126 4.48 36.57 -59.79
CA LEU A 126 5.72 37.39 -59.93
C LEU A 126 5.84 38.13 -61.26
N GLN A 127 4.71 38.51 -61.86
CA GLN A 127 4.69 39.36 -63.05
C GLN A 127 3.85 40.61 -62.83
N ARG A 128 4.16 41.35 -61.78
CA ARG A 128 3.69 42.72 -61.53
C ARG A 128 4.56 43.30 -60.43
N TYR A 129 5.73 43.81 -60.79
CA TYR A 129 6.52 44.89 -60.14
C TYR A 129 7.89 44.91 -60.81
N ARG A 130 7.88 45.10 -62.13
CA ARG A 130 8.94 45.85 -62.80
C ARG A 130 8.52 47.32 -62.69
N SER A 131 9.51 48.20 -62.48
CA SER A 131 9.41 49.66 -62.38
C SER A 131 8.71 50.22 -61.12
N LEU A 132 9.53 50.68 -60.16
CA LEU A 132 9.70 52.10 -59.84
C LEU A 132 10.79 52.22 -58.75
N SER A 133 11.99 52.59 -59.16
CA SER A 133 13.01 53.15 -58.26
C SER A 133 12.54 54.50 -57.74
N PRO A 134 12.88 54.83 -56.49
CA PRO A 134 13.41 56.14 -56.19
C PRO A 134 14.87 55.98 -55.76
N ALA A 135 15.73 56.68 -56.48
CA ALA A 135 17.11 56.88 -56.12
C ALA A 135 17.20 57.56 -54.74
N ARG A 136 18.00 57.00 -53.84
CA ARG A 136 18.72 57.78 -52.84
C ARG A 136 20.07 57.12 -52.59
N SER A 137 21.09 57.79 -53.09
CA SER A 137 22.50 57.54 -52.92
C SER A 137 22.90 57.66 -51.46
N GLU A 138 23.34 56.56 -50.87
CA GLU A 138 24.40 56.58 -49.86
C GLU A 138 25.58 55.83 -50.48
N SER A 139 26.67 56.56 -50.68
CA SER A 139 27.94 56.05 -51.16
C SER A 139 28.38 54.86 -50.29
N PRO A 140 28.77 53.71 -50.87
CA PRO A 140 29.43 52.70 -50.08
C PRO A 140 30.78 53.27 -49.64
N GLU A 141 31.02 53.30 -48.33
CA GLU A 141 32.39 53.40 -47.82
C GLU A 141 33.26 52.38 -48.57
N PRO A 142 34.46 52.77 -49.03
CA PRO A 142 35.32 51.86 -49.75
C PRO A 142 35.67 50.71 -48.82
N LEU A 143 35.04 49.56 -49.04
CA LEU A 143 35.43 48.33 -48.37
C LEU A 143 36.92 48.13 -48.63
N GLU A 144 37.72 48.07 -47.57
CA GLU A 144 39.14 47.79 -47.69
C GLU A 144 39.32 46.52 -48.52
N VAL A 145 40.06 46.63 -49.62
CA VAL A 145 40.32 45.51 -50.50
C VAL A 145 41.24 44.56 -49.75
N ILE A 146 40.67 43.58 -49.06
CA ILE A 146 41.42 42.49 -48.44
C ILE A 146 42.01 41.67 -49.59
N THR A 147 43.27 41.94 -49.91
CA THR A 147 44.08 41.12 -50.84
C THR A 147 44.67 39.95 -50.07
N PHE A 148 44.83 38.80 -50.73
CA PHE A 148 45.44 37.62 -50.12
C PHE A 148 46.89 37.96 -49.72
N PRO A 149 47.25 38.01 -48.42
CA PRO A 149 48.60 38.38 -48.02
C PRO A 149 49.61 37.32 -48.46
N VAL A 150 50.78 37.77 -48.93
CA VAL A 150 51.89 36.88 -49.31
C VAL A 150 52.43 36.24 -48.03
N GLY A 151 51.89 35.06 -47.69
CA GLY A 151 52.15 34.36 -46.41
C GLY A 151 50.92 33.73 -45.75
N GLY A 152 49.72 33.90 -46.32
CA GLY A 152 48.47 33.40 -45.75
C GLY A 152 47.95 34.30 -44.61
N PHE A 153 46.71 34.07 -44.19
CA PHE A 153 46.13 34.80 -43.05
C PHE A 153 46.66 34.21 -41.74
N SER A 154 47.25 35.04 -40.87
CA SER A 154 47.86 34.60 -39.62
C SER A 154 46.88 34.20 -38.51
N SER A 155 45.58 34.52 -38.68
CA SER A 155 44.50 34.14 -37.76
C SER A 155 43.32 33.56 -38.53
N VAL A 156 42.73 32.49 -37.99
CA VAL A 156 41.54 31.82 -38.54
C VAL A 156 40.35 32.78 -38.61
N GLU A 157 40.22 33.70 -37.65
CA GLU A 157 39.15 34.71 -37.64
C GLU A 157 39.28 35.71 -38.79
N LYS A 158 40.51 36.17 -39.07
CA LYS A 158 40.78 37.07 -40.21
C LYS A 158 40.61 36.35 -41.55
N ALA A 159 40.89 35.05 -41.59
CA ALA A 159 40.64 34.20 -42.75
C ALA A 159 39.13 34.00 -43.02
N GLU A 160 38.34 33.83 -41.96
CA GLU A 160 36.88 33.79 -42.04
C GLU A 160 36.30 35.12 -42.51
N GLU A 161 36.80 36.26 -41.99
CA GLU A 161 36.38 37.60 -42.43
C GLU A 161 36.69 37.86 -43.91
N ALA A 162 37.87 37.44 -44.38
CA ALA A 162 38.25 37.53 -45.79
C ALA A 162 37.35 36.65 -46.69
N PHE A 163 36.95 35.47 -46.20
CA PHE A 163 36.00 34.60 -46.90
C PHE A 163 34.58 35.19 -46.91
N ILE A 164 34.11 35.76 -45.79
CA ILE A 164 32.83 36.47 -45.71
C ILE A 164 32.82 37.71 -46.61
N TYR A 165 33.94 38.42 -46.71
CA TYR A 165 34.12 39.54 -47.63
C TYR A 165 33.96 39.10 -49.09
N LEU A 166 34.55 37.95 -49.47
CA LEU A 166 34.35 37.36 -50.79
C LEU A 166 32.87 37.08 -51.07
N LEU A 167 32.14 36.51 -50.10
CA LEU A 167 30.70 36.26 -50.23
C LEU A 167 29.89 37.55 -50.43
N LYS A 168 30.24 38.60 -49.68
CA LYS A 168 29.61 39.93 -49.78
C LYS A 168 29.92 40.61 -51.12
N ARG A 169 31.16 40.51 -51.61
CA ARG A 169 31.59 41.08 -52.89
C ARG A 169 30.88 40.43 -54.07
N GLU A 170 30.73 39.10 -54.02
CA GLU A 170 30.02 38.32 -55.04
C GLU A 170 28.49 38.38 -54.93
N LYS A 171 27.96 39.14 -53.96
CA LYS A 171 26.54 39.36 -53.70
C LYS A 171 25.75 38.05 -53.59
N ILE A 172 26.26 37.14 -52.76
CA ILE A 172 25.61 35.86 -52.52
C ILE A 172 24.49 36.06 -51.50
N ASP A 173 23.26 35.68 -51.87
CA ASP A 173 22.07 35.85 -51.03
C ASP A 173 21.71 34.56 -50.27
N GLU A 174 20.82 34.66 -49.28
CA GLU A 174 20.25 33.53 -48.51
C GLU A 174 19.66 32.41 -49.39
N LYS A 175 19.17 32.76 -50.59
CA LYS A 175 18.57 31.80 -51.53
C LYS A 175 19.60 30.90 -52.22
N TRP A 176 20.89 31.21 -52.11
CA TRP A 176 21.95 30.44 -52.75
C TRP A 176 22.23 29.18 -51.95
N THR A 177 22.38 28.06 -52.66
CA THR A 177 22.85 26.83 -52.01
C THR A 177 24.37 26.84 -51.89
N TRP A 178 24.89 26.06 -50.94
CA TRP A 178 26.33 25.90 -50.75
C TRP A 178 27.05 25.54 -52.06
N ASP A 179 26.50 24.60 -52.84
CA ASP A 179 27.12 24.16 -54.11
C ASP A 179 27.10 25.24 -55.21
N GLN A 180 26.05 26.07 -55.26
CA GLN A 180 25.96 27.18 -56.20
C GLN A 180 26.96 28.29 -55.84
N THR A 181 27.03 28.63 -54.56
CA THR A 181 28.01 29.57 -53.99
C THR A 181 29.43 29.09 -54.27
N MET A 182 29.71 27.82 -53.95
CA MET A 182 31.00 27.18 -54.13
C MET A 182 31.49 27.28 -55.57
N ARG A 183 30.68 26.90 -56.55
CA ARG A 183 31.03 26.95 -57.98
C ARG A 183 31.39 28.37 -58.45
N LYS A 184 30.77 29.39 -57.84
CA LYS A 184 31.00 30.79 -58.19
C LYS A 184 32.30 31.33 -57.59
N ILE A 185 32.63 30.94 -56.36
CA ILE A 185 33.80 31.47 -55.63
C ILE A 185 35.07 30.64 -55.80
N ILE A 186 35.00 29.41 -56.35
CA ILE A 186 36.12 28.46 -56.40
C ILE A 186 37.35 28.97 -57.17
N MET A 187 37.15 29.87 -58.13
CA MET A 187 38.23 30.43 -58.95
C MET A 187 38.94 31.62 -58.28
N ASP A 188 38.43 32.12 -57.16
CA ASP A 188 38.98 33.30 -56.48
C ASP A 188 40.16 32.95 -55.57
N PRO A 189 41.25 33.74 -55.55
CA PRO A 189 42.36 33.54 -54.60
C PRO A 189 41.93 33.53 -53.12
N LEU A 190 40.92 34.31 -52.75
CA LEU A 190 40.40 34.40 -51.38
C LEU A 190 39.60 33.16 -50.97
N TYR A 191 39.19 32.31 -51.91
CA TYR A 191 38.59 31.01 -51.61
C TYR A 191 39.59 30.05 -50.93
N LYS A 192 40.90 30.26 -51.11
CA LYS A 192 41.97 29.52 -50.42
C LYS A 192 42.29 30.08 -49.02
N ALA A 193 41.60 31.13 -48.57
CA ALA A 193 41.82 31.71 -47.23
C ALA A 193 41.52 30.73 -46.09
N LEU A 194 40.51 29.87 -46.29
CA LEU A 194 40.18 28.78 -45.37
C LEU A 194 40.67 27.46 -45.98
N ASP A 195 41.30 26.61 -45.17
CA ASP A 195 41.92 25.38 -45.68
C ASP A 195 40.91 24.24 -45.82
N THR A 196 39.97 24.11 -44.87
CA THR A 196 39.04 22.98 -44.84
C THR A 196 37.67 23.32 -45.43
N LEU A 197 37.06 22.34 -46.10
CA LEU A 197 35.68 22.45 -46.62
C LEU A 197 34.67 22.74 -45.50
N ALA A 198 34.88 22.16 -44.32
CA ALA A 198 34.05 22.36 -43.15
C ALA A 198 34.08 23.81 -42.65
N GLN A 199 35.26 24.43 -42.55
CA GLN A 199 35.40 25.84 -42.18
C GLN A 199 34.73 26.77 -43.20
N LYS A 200 34.89 26.50 -44.50
CA LYS A 200 34.24 27.30 -45.56
C LYS A 200 32.72 27.21 -45.52
N LYS A 201 32.18 26.00 -45.32
CA LYS A 201 30.74 25.77 -45.20
C LYS A 201 30.19 26.44 -43.93
N ALA A 202 30.90 26.35 -42.80
CA ALA A 202 30.54 27.03 -41.57
C ALA A 202 30.54 28.57 -41.72
N ALA A 203 31.55 29.14 -42.41
CA ALA A 203 31.61 30.58 -42.69
C ALA A 203 30.46 31.05 -43.61
N PHE A 204 30.05 30.25 -44.59
CA PHE A 204 28.88 30.54 -45.42
C PHE A 204 27.56 30.42 -44.67
N GLU A 205 27.39 29.40 -43.83
CA GLU A 205 26.22 29.26 -42.95
C GLU A 205 26.14 30.44 -41.96
N LYS A 206 27.27 30.89 -41.41
CA LYS A 206 27.38 32.09 -40.56
C LYS A 206 27.02 33.37 -41.32
N TYR A 207 27.46 33.52 -42.57
CA TYR A 207 27.13 34.67 -43.41
C TYR A 207 25.65 34.72 -43.78
N THR A 208 25.08 33.61 -44.24
CA THR A 208 23.64 33.52 -44.58
C THR A 208 22.77 33.74 -43.34
N ALA A 209 23.15 33.17 -42.18
CA ALA A 209 22.50 33.45 -40.90
C ALA A 209 22.61 34.93 -40.50
N SER A 210 23.76 35.58 -40.73
CA SER A 210 23.96 37.00 -40.45
C SER A 210 23.05 37.90 -41.31
N ILE A 211 22.88 37.60 -42.61
CA ILE A 211 21.94 38.32 -43.48
C ILE A 211 20.50 38.20 -42.96
N VAL A 212 20.09 37.00 -42.55
CA VAL A 212 18.75 36.77 -41.99
C VAL A 212 18.57 37.53 -40.68
N ALA A 213 19.59 37.49 -39.80
CA ALA A 213 19.59 38.18 -38.52
C ALA A 213 19.55 39.70 -38.69
N GLU A 214 20.34 40.28 -39.60
CA GLU A 214 20.32 41.71 -39.91
C GLU A 214 18.95 42.15 -40.45
N ARG A 215 18.35 41.35 -41.34
CA ARG A 215 17.00 41.61 -41.86
C ARG A 215 15.93 41.51 -40.77
N GLN A 216 16.04 40.56 -39.86
CA GLN A 216 15.16 40.44 -38.70
C GLN A 216 15.34 41.64 -37.77
N ALA A 217 16.58 42.02 -37.44
CA ALA A 217 16.88 43.19 -36.62
C ALA A 217 16.34 44.49 -37.21
N ILE A 218 16.39 44.68 -38.53
CA ILE A 218 15.78 45.84 -39.20
C ILE A 218 14.25 45.83 -39.06
N LYS A 219 13.61 44.65 -39.21
CA LYS A 219 12.16 44.51 -39.00
C LYS A 219 11.80 44.82 -37.55
N ASP A 220 12.53 44.26 -36.60
CA ASP A 220 12.29 44.41 -35.16
C ASP A 220 12.52 45.85 -34.71
N ALA A 221 13.58 46.51 -35.20
CA ALA A 221 13.85 47.92 -34.93
C ALA A 221 12.74 48.82 -35.48
N ARG A 222 12.14 48.46 -36.62
CA ARG A 222 11.00 49.20 -37.17
C ARG A 222 9.72 48.97 -36.37
N ILE A 223 9.43 47.72 -36.02
CA ILE A 223 8.30 47.36 -35.16
C ILE A 223 8.43 48.09 -33.82
N ALA A 224 9.62 48.10 -33.21
CA ALA A 224 9.89 48.80 -31.94
C ALA A 224 9.59 50.30 -32.01
N LYS A 225 9.87 50.96 -33.15
CA LYS A 225 9.55 52.39 -33.35
C LYS A 225 8.05 52.63 -33.51
N ILE A 226 7.35 51.77 -34.25
CA ILE A 226 5.92 51.95 -34.60
C ILE A 226 4.98 51.48 -33.48
N ARG A 227 5.37 50.41 -32.77
CA ARG A 227 4.59 49.76 -31.69
C ARG A 227 4.00 50.74 -30.68
N PRO A 228 4.78 51.62 -30.00
CA PRO A 228 4.20 52.51 -29.00
C PRO A 228 3.22 53.53 -29.58
N ALA A 229 3.41 53.96 -30.83
CA ALA A 229 2.53 54.90 -31.49
C ALA A 229 1.19 54.25 -31.89
N LEU A 230 1.23 53.01 -32.42
CA LEU A 230 0.02 52.26 -32.74
C LEU A 230 -0.74 51.82 -31.47
N ILE A 231 -0.06 51.40 -30.41
CA ILE A 231 -0.72 51.06 -29.14
C ILE A 231 -1.45 52.28 -28.56
N LYS A 232 -0.80 53.45 -28.53
CA LYS A 232 -1.48 54.69 -28.11
C LYS A 232 -2.69 54.99 -29.00
N LEU A 233 -2.57 54.84 -30.32
CA LEU A 233 -3.70 55.01 -31.23
C LEU A 233 -4.87 54.09 -30.88
N PHE A 234 -4.61 52.80 -30.63
CA PHE A 234 -5.65 51.84 -30.25
C PHE A 234 -6.33 52.22 -28.93
N GLN A 235 -5.54 52.59 -27.92
CA GLN A 235 -6.04 53.02 -26.60
C GLN A 235 -6.95 54.24 -26.68
N HIS A 236 -6.57 55.27 -27.44
CA HIS A 236 -7.36 56.50 -27.56
C HIS A 236 -8.62 56.33 -28.41
N SER A 237 -8.59 55.36 -29.34
CA SER A 237 -9.70 55.12 -30.25
C SER A 237 -10.91 54.45 -29.59
N GLY A 238 -10.70 53.60 -28.58
CA GLY A 238 -11.77 52.82 -27.92
C GLY A 238 -12.53 51.83 -28.81
N TYR A 239 -12.25 51.79 -30.13
CA TYR A 239 -12.93 50.92 -31.09
C TYR A 239 -12.36 49.50 -31.13
N ILE A 240 -11.13 49.31 -30.64
CA ILE A 240 -10.47 48.00 -30.57
C ILE A 240 -10.85 47.32 -29.26
N LYS A 241 -11.73 46.34 -29.39
CA LYS A 241 -12.14 45.39 -28.35
C LYS A 241 -11.23 44.14 -28.34
N PRO A 242 -11.25 43.34 -27.26
CA PRO A 242 -10.43 42.12 -27.14
C PRO A 242 -10.63 41.11 -28.28
N TYR A 243 -11.81 41.05 -28.89
CA TYR A 243 -12.14 40.18 -30.04
C TYR A 243 -11.94 40.84 -31.42
N SER A 244 -11.35 42.04 -31.47
CA SER A 244 -11.14 42.75 -32.72
C SER A 244 -10.14 42.02 -33.61
N THR A 245 -10.31 42.18 -34.92
CA THR A 245 -9.46 41.56 -35.93
C THR A 245 -8.76 42.63 -36.78
N THR A 246 -7.78 42.22 -37.59
CA THR A 246 -7.12 43.14 -38.53
C THR A 246 -8.11 43.82 -39.48
N LYS A 247 -9.15 43.11 -39.92
CA LYS A 247 -10.22 43.66 -40.78
C LYS A 247 -10.98 44.81 -40.11
N THR A 248 -11.23 44.71 -38.81
CA THR A 248 -11.90 45.79 -38.07
C THR A 248 -10.97 46.97 -37.89
N ALA A 249 -9.69 46.72 -37.59
CA ALA A 249 -8.68 47.78 -37.47
C ALA A 249 -8.43 48.49 -38.82
N ASP A 250 -8.41 47.77 -39.94
CA ASP A 250 -8.26 48.34 -41.27
C ASP A 250 -9.42 49.26 -41.66
N ARG A 251 -10.64 48.95 -41.22
CA ARG A 251 -11.81 49.82 -41.44
C ARG A 251 -11.76 51.08 -40.58
N VAL A 252 -11.38 50.94 -39.31
CA VAL A 252 -11.38 52.04 -38.34
C VAL A 252 -10.21 53.00 -38.58
N PHE A 253 -9.02 52.47 -38.87
CA PHE A 253 -7.78 53.25 -39.01
C PHE A 253 -7.36 53.52 -40.46
N ALA A 254 -8.27 53.33 -41.43
CA ALA A 254 -7.99 53.58 -42.85
C ALA A 254 -7.46 55.00 -43.14
N ARG A 255 -7.88 55.99 -42.35
CA ARG A 255 -7.51 57.41 -42.50
C ARG A 255 -6.20 57.77 -41.78
N GLU A 256 -5.71 56.91 -40.90
CA GLU A 256 -4.54 57.20 -40.07
C GLU A 256 -3.23 56.97 -40.83
N ARG A 257 -2.35 57.97 -40.80
CA ARG A 257 -1.06 57.90 -41.53
C ARG A 257 -0.17 56.79 -40.98
N LEU A 258 -0.06 56.70 -39.65
CA LEU A 258 0.75 55.67 -38.98
C LEU A 258 0.27 54.25 -39.30
N TRP A 259 -1.04 54.06 -39.40
CA TRP A 259 -1.61 52.78 -39.82
C TRP A 259 -1.26 52.50 -41.28
N ARG A 260 -1.57 53.42 -42.19
CA ARG A 260 -1.35 53.26 -43.65
C ARG A 260 0.12 53.03 -44.04
N ASP A 261 1.05 53.66 -43.34
CA ASP A 261 2.48 53.59 -43.69
C ASP A 261 3.17 52.32 -43.12
N SER A 262 2.55 51.65 -42.15
CA SER A 262 3.04 50.38 -41.56
C SER A 262 2.80 49.19 -42.50
N LYS A 263 3.60 48.11 -42.44
CA LYS A 263 3.29 46.91 -43.26
C LYS A 263 2.13 46.08 -42.68
N PRO A 264 1.33 45.37 -43.51
CA PRO A 264 0.22 44.54 -43.04
C PRO A 264 0.62 43.51 -41.97
N ASP A 265 1.77 42.85 -42.13
CA ASP A 265 2.27 41.85 -41.18
C ASP A 265 2.60 42.48 -39.81
N GLU A 266 3.13 43.71 -39.81
CA GLU A 266 3.51 44.44 -38.59
C GLU A 266 2.27 44.96 -37.86
N ARG A 267 1.30 45.48 -38.62
CA ARG A 267 0.00 45.91 -38.10
C ARG A 267 -0.73 44.76 -37.43
N LYS A 268 -0.74 43.58 -38.08
CA LYS A 268 -1.35 42.38 -37.55
C LYS A 268 -0.66 41.95 -36.26
N LEU A 269 0.67 41.87 -36.25
CA LEU A 269 1.42 41.48 -35.06
C LEU A 269 1.12 42.40 -33.87
N ILE A 270 1.19 43.72 -34.07
CA ILE A 270 0.99 44.69 -32.98
C ILE A 270 -0.48 44.70 -32.50
N LEU A 271 -1.45 44.50 -33.40
CA LEU A 271 -2.86 44.38 -33.03
C LEU A 271 -3.16 43.09 -32.27
N ASP A 272 -2.61 41.96 -32.73
CA ASP A 272 -2.76 40.66 -32.07
C ASP A 272 -2.11 40.71 -30.67
N GLU A 273 -0.93 41.30 -30.53
CA GLU A 273 -0.28 41.58 -29.23
C GLU A 273 -1.19 42.44 -28.32
N TYR A 274 -1.72 43.55 -28.83
CA TYR A 274 -2.57 44.46 -28.05
C TYR A 274 -3.90 43.82 -27.63
N THR A 275 -4.56 43.07 -28.52
CA THR A 275 -5.82 42.40 -28.20
C THR A 275 -5.61 41.22 -27.25
N ALA A 276 -4.50 40.49 -27.36
CA ALA A 276 -4.10 39.48 -26.39
C ALA A 276 -3.86 40.10 -25.01
N GLU A 277 -3.19 41.25 -24.95
CA GLU A 277 -2.96 41.97 -23.70
C GLU A 277 -4.25 42.49 -23.06
N LEU A 278 -5.20 43.01 -23.87
CA LEU A 278 -6.51 43.39 -23.39
C LEU A 278 -7.28 42.19 -22.80
N ARG A 279 -7.29 41.05 -23.49
CA ARG A 279 -7.92 39.81 -22.97
C ARG A 279 -7.27 39.39 -21.66
N ARG A 280 -5.93 39.38 -21.62
CA ARG A 280 -5.17 39.01 -20.43
C ARG A 280 -5.51 39.90 -19.24
N ARG A 281 -5.57 41.22 -19.47
CA ARG A 281 -5.91 42.19 -18.41
C ARG A 281 -7.34 42.04 -17.93
N GLU A 282 -8.33 41.91 -18.83
CA GLU A 282 -9.73 41.68 -18.44
C GLU A 282 -9.87 40.37 -17.65
N GLU A 283 -9.22 39.30 -18.09
CA GLU A 283 -9.21 38.01 -17.39
C GLU A 283 -8.50 38.10 -16.03
N GLU A 284 -7.42 38.87 -15.92
CA GLU A 284 -6.73 39.15 -14.65
C GLU A 284 -7.59 39.96 -13.69
N GLU A 285 -8.32 40.96 -14.18
CA GLU A 285 -9.26 41.77 -13.40
C GLU A 285 -10.46 40.93 -12.91
N GLU A 286 -11.03 40.09 -13.78
CA GLU A 286 -12.11 39.15 -13.43
C GLU A 286 -11.61 38.10 -12.41
N ARG A 287 -10.42 37.53 -12.62
CA ARG A 287 -9.81 36.61 -11.66
C ARG A 287 -9.54 37.30 -10.33
N ALA A 288 -8.98 38.51 -10.33
CA ALA A 288 -8.70 39.25 -9.11
C ALA A 288 -10.00 39.61 -8.35
N LEU A 289 -11.07 39.98 -9.07
CA LEU A 289 -12.38 40.22 -8.46
C LEU A 289 -12.95 38.93 -7.86
N ARG A 290 -12.91 37.81 -8.59
CA ARG A 290 -13.33 36.50 -8.08
C ARG A 290 -12.53 36.11 -6.84
N THR A 291 -11.22 36.27 -6.84
CA THR A 291 -10.37 35.98 -5.67
C THR A 291 -10.73 36.83 -4.46
N ARG A 292 -10.87 38.15 -4.62
CA ARG A 292 -11.30 39.05 -3.52
C ARG A 292 -12.67 38.69 -2.98
N ASN A 293 -13.60 38.33 -3.87
CA ASN A 293 -14.94 37.92 -3.51
C ASN A 293 -14.95 36.59 -2.73
N ILE A 294 -14.13 35.62 -3.15
CA ILE A 294 -13.92 34.35 -2.45
C ILE A 294 -13.31 34.60 -1.07
N GLU A 295 -12.30 35.46 -0.96
CA GLU A 295 -11.67 35.83 0.32
C GLU A 295 -12.70 36.47 1.28
N ASN A 296 -13.47 37.45 0.80
CA ASN A 296 -14.53 38.09 1.58
C ASN A 296 -15.62 37.09 2.01
N LEU A 297 -16.03 36.19 1.12
CA LEU A 297 -16.98 35.13 1.44
C LEU A 297 -16.40 34.16 2.47
N SER A 298 -15.12 33.79 2.37
CA SER A 298 -14.46 32.91 3.33
C SER A 298 -14.39 33.53 4.72
N ALA A 299 -14.18 34.85 4.81
CA ALA A 299 -14.22 35.58 6.07
C ALA A 299 -15.63 35.58 6.68
N LEU A 300 -16.66 35.78 5.85
CA LEU A 300 -18.06 35.71 6.26
C LEU A 300 -18.46 34.32 6.75
N VAL A 301 -18.06 33.26 6.03
CA VAL A 301 -18.35 31.86 6.39
C VAL A 301 -17.73 31.50 7.75
N ARG A 302 -16.57 32.06 8.09
CA ARG A 302 -15.93 31.87 9.41
C ARG A 302 -16.63 32.59 10.55
N GLU A 303 -17.32 33.69 10.27
CA GLU A 303 -18.11 34.43 11.27
C GLU A 303 -19.47 33.75 11.52
N LEU A 304 -19.99 33.02 10.53
CA LEU A 304 -21.22 32.25 10.68
C LEU A 304 -21.02 31.03 11.58
N GLU A 305 -22.05 30.71 12.37
CA GLU A 305 -22.09 29.54 13.26
C GLU A 305 -22.32 28.23 12.47
N ILE A 306 -21.37 27.88 11.62
CA ILE A 306 -21.36 26.65 10.83
C ILE A 306 -20.67 25.56 11.66
N THR A 307 -21.33 24.42 11.84
CA THR A 307 -20.82 23.28 12.63
C THR A 307 -20.52 22.09 11.72
N VAL A 308 -19.78 21.09 12.20
CA VAL A 308 -19.38 19.90 11.41
C VAL A 308 -20.59 19.15 10.80
N SER A 309 -21.78 19.28 11.39
CA SER A 309 -23.00 18.62 10.91
C SER A 309 -23.86 19.48 10.00
N THR A 310 -23.49 20.75 9.75
CA THR A 310 -24.29 21.59 8.87
C THR A 310 -24.24 21.06 7.44
N THR A 311 -25.38 21.14 6.76
CA THR A 311 -25.48 20.77 5.34
C THR A 311 -25.31 22.02 4.47
N TRP A 312 -24.86 21.83 3.23
CA TRP A 312 -24.73 22.93 2.26
C TRP A 312 -26.00 23.78 2.16
N ARG A 313 -27.18 23.17 2.16
CA ARG A 313 -28.44 23.91 2.03
C ARG A 313 -28.71 24.82 3.24
N ALA A 314 -28.37 24.36 4.45
CA ALA A 314 -28.48 25.17 5.65
C ALA A 314 -27.45 26.31 5.63
N ALA A 315 -26.19 26.00 5.31
CA ALA A 315 -25.11 26.98 5.23
C ALA A 315 -25.38 28.04 4.15
N HIS A 316 -25.84 27.64 2.96
CA HIS A 316 -26.19 28.56 1.88
C HIS A 316 -27.33 29.52 2.29
N ASN A 317 -28.35 29.03 3.00
CA ASN A 317 -29.40 29.91 3.52
C ASN A 317 -28.86 30.89 4.58
N LEU A 318 -27.91 30.46 5.42
CA LEU A 318 -27.24 31.34 6.40
C LEU A 318 -26.39 32.40 5.70
N ILE A 319 -25.62 32.02 4.67
CA ILE A 319 -24.81 32.95 3.86
C ILE A 319 -25.71 33.99 3.18
N LEU A 320 -26.80 33.57 2.55
CA LEU A 320 -27.74 34.50 1.91
C LEU A 320 -28.51 35.38 2.92
N ALA A 321 -28.72 34.88 4.14
CA ALA A 321 -29.37 35.65 5.19
C ALA A 321 -28.45 36.72 5.79
N ALA A 322 -27.13 36.52 5.74
CA ALA A 322 -26.12 37.39 6.33
C ALA A 322 -26.21 38.83 5.79
N PRO A 323 -26.22 39.86 6.67
CA PRO A 323 -26.27 41.26 6.27
C PRO A 323 -25.11 41.67 5.34
N SER A 324 -23.90 41.20 5.65
CA SER A 324 -22.67 41.45 4.88
C SER A 324 -22.74 40.94 3.43
N PHE A 325 -23.46 39.84 3.19
CA PHE A 325 -23.71 39.32 1.84
C PHE A 325 -24.71 40.19 1.05
N LYS A 326 -25.73 40.74 1.72
CA LYS A 326 -26.75 41.60 1.10
C LYS A 326 -26.24 43.00 0.79
N GLU A 327 -25.37 43.55 1.64
CA GLU A 327 -24.81 44.89 1.47
C GLU A 327 -23.76 44.95 0.35
N SER A 328 -23.04 43.85 0.14
CA SER A 328 -21.97 43.78 -0.85
C SER A 328 -22.50 43.37 -2.23
N SER A 329 -22.69 44.34 -3.13
CA SER A 329 -23.09 44.07 -4.53
C SER A 329 -22.11 43.14 -5.26
N ASP A 330 -20.85 43.09 -4.83
CA ASP A 330 -19.81 42.24 -5.42
C ASP A 330 -19.96 40.77 -4.98
N LEU A 331 -20.38 40.52 -3.73
CA LEU A 331 -20.64 39.16 -3.21
C LEU A 331 -21.88 38.53 -3.85
N SER A 332 -22.89 39.34 -4.20
CA SER A 332 -24.08 38.86 -4.93
C SER A 332 -23.78 38.37 -6.36
N ARG A 333 -22.61 38.71 -6.92
CA ARG A 333 -22.19 38.27 -8.28
C ARG A 333 -21.38 36.97 -8.26
N ILE A 334 -21.11 36.39 -7.09
CA ILE A 334 -20.35 35.15 -6.97
C ILE A 334 -21.16 33.99 -7.58
N GLU A 335 -20.47 33.11 -8.31
CA GLU A 335 -21.09 31.89 -8.81
C GLU A 335 -21.41 30.93 -7.66
N THR A 336 -22.52 30.20 -7.75
CA THR A 336 -22.89 29.21 -6.73
C THR A 336 -21.83 28.12 -6.55
N ILE A 337 -21.03 27.85 -7.59
CA ILE A 337 -19.93 26.90 -7.57
C ILE A 337 -18.82 27.40 -6.63
N ASP A 338 -18.44 28.68 -6.75
CA ASP A 338 -17.41 29.29 -5.91
C ASP A 338 -17.88 29.35 -4.44
N MET A 339 -19.17 29.65 -4.19
CA MET A 339 -19.73 29.61 -2.83
C MET A 339 -19.68 28.21 -2.21
N LEU A 340 -19.96 27.18 -3.01
CA LEU A 340 -19.89 25.79 -2.59
C LEU A 340 -18.44 25.36 -2.30
N GLN A 341 -17.48 25.80 -3.11
CA GLN A 341 -16.05 25.51 -2.89
C GLN A 341 -15.56 26.13 -1.58
N VAL A 342 -15.88 27.40 -1.32
CA VAL A 342 -15.53 28.06 -0.05
C VAL A 342 -16.12 27.32 1.15
N TYR A 343 -17.36 26.86 1.03
CA TYR A 343 -17.98 26.04 2.06
C TYR A 343 -17.32 24.67 2.23
N ASP A 344 -17.02 23.95 1.14
CA ASP A 344 -16.34 22.65 1.21
C ASP A 344 -14.96 22.78 1.86
N ASP A 345 -14.19 23.80 1.49
CA ASP A 345 -12.88 24.07 2.08
C ASP A 345 -12.98 24.41 3.56
N TYR A 346 -13.96 25.23 3.96
CA TYR A 346 -14.21 25.54 5.37
C TYR A 346 -14.68 24.31 6.17
N MET A 347 -15.57 23.50 5.60
CA MET A 347 -16.03 22.26 6.24
C MET A 347 -14.88 21.27 6.42
N ARG A 348 -13.97 21.13 5.45
CA ARG A 348 -12.76 20.30 5.58
C ARG A 348 -11.86 20.80 6.71
N GLN A 349 -11.68 22.11 6.82
CA GLN A 349 -10.91 22.72 7.92
C GLN A 349 -11.56 22.39 9.27
N LEU A 350 -12.87 22.59 9.38
CA LEU A 350 -13.63 22.33 10.60
C LEU A 350 -13.66 20.84 10.99
N GLU A 351 -13.80 19.95 10.01
CA GLU A 351 -13.70 18.49 10.20
C GLU A 351 -12.32 18.09 10.69
N GLN A 352 -11.25 18.66 10.11
CA GLN A 352 -9.89 18.40 10.53
C GLN A 352 -9.64 18.88 11.96
N GLU A 353 -10.06 20.10 12.30
CA GLU A 353 -9.93 20.64 13.66
C GLU A 353 -10.66 19.75 14.68
N ASN A 354 -11.90 19.35 14.39
CA ASN A 354 -12.66 18.45 15.25
C ASN A 354 -12.04 17.04 15.35
N GLU A 355 -11.49 16.51 14.25
CA GLU A 355 -10.75 15.24 14.30
C GLU A 355 -9.49 15.36 15.16
N GLU A 356 -8.75 16.47 15.04
CA GLU A 356 -7.58 16.74 15.86
C GLU A 356 -7.95 16.90 17.34
N GLU A 357 -9.02 17.61 17.68
CA GLU A 357 -9.52 17.75 19.04
C GLU A 357 -9.95 16.41 19.64
N THR A 358 -10.77 15.65 18.90
CA THR A 358 -11.19 14.31 19.34
C THR A 358 -10.00 13.35 19.48
N ARG A 359 -9.00 13.46 18.61
CA ARG A 359 -7.74 12.69 18.71
C ARG A 359 -6.94 13.11 19.92
N ARG A 360 -6.77 14.42 20.18
CA ARG A 360 -6.09 14.94 21.38
C ARG A 360 -6.77 14.46 22.65
N TYR A 361 -8.10 14.58 22.72
CA TYR A 361 -8.90 14.07 23.82
C TYR A 361 -8.70 12.56 24.03
N ARG A 362 -8.77 11.75 22.97
CA ARG A 362 -8.51 10.29 23.06
C ARG A 362 -7.09 9.98 23.56
N ILE A 363 -6.07 10.68 23.06
CA ILE A 363 -4.69 10.49 23.49
C ILE A 363 -4.52 10.88 24.95
N GLU A 364 -5.09 12.00 25.38
CA GLU A 364 -5.04 12.45 26.78
C GLU A 364 -5.75 11.47 27.71
N HIS A 365 -6.94 11.00 27.35
CA HIS A 365 -7.66 9.96 28.08
C HIS A 365 -6.86 8.64 28.12
N ALA A 366 -6.24 8.24 27.01
CA ALA A 366 -5.36 7.08 26.96
C ALA A 366 -4.13 7.23 27.86
N ARG A 367 -3.50 8.40 27.89
CA ARG A 367 -2.37 8.74 28.77
C ARG A 367 -2.78 8.71 30.24
N LYS A 368 -3.91 9.34 30.59
CA LYS A 368 -4.47 9.34 31.94
C LYS A 368 -4.79 7.91 32.41
N ALA A 369 -5.42 7.11 31.56
CA ALA A 369 -5.69 5.70 31.86
C ALA A 369 -4.41 4.87 32.01
N ARG A 370 -3.37 5.10 31.20
CA ARG A 370 -2.08 4.43 31.35
C ARG A 370 -1.41 4.79 32.68
N LYS A 371 -1.37 6.09 33.03
CA LYS A 371 -0.81 6.56 34.29
C LYS A 371 -1.56 5.99 35.50
N ALA A 372 -2.89 5.90 35.41
CA ALA A 372 -3.71 5.24 36.45
C ALA A 372 -3.34 3.75 36.59
N ARG A 373 -3.19 3.02 35.48
CA ARG A 373 -2.75 1.61 35.48
C ARG A 373 -1.36 1.42 36.07
N GLU A 374 -0.41 2.26 35.69
CA GLU A 374 0.96 2.21 36.25
C GLU A 374 0.95 2.52 37.76
N GLY A 375 0.14 3.49 38.19
CA GLY A 375 -0.05 3.80 39.61
C GLY A 375 -0.61 2.60 40.39
N PHE A 376 -1.60 1.89 39.86
CA PHE A 376 -2.14 0.69 40.51
C PHE A 376 -1.17 -0.49 40.49
N LYS A 377 -0.41 -0.70 39.41
CA LYS A 377 0.67 -1.69 39.39
C LYS A 377 1.73 -1.40 40.47
N ALA A 378 2.12 -0.15 40.62
CA ALA A 378 3.04 0.25 41.70
C ALA A 378 2.45 -0.05 43.09
N LEU A 379 1.14 0.18 43.29
CA LEU A 379 0.46 -0.20 44.53
C LEU A 379 0.49 -1.72 44.76
N LEU A 380 0.28 -2.54 43.72
CA LEU A 380 0.38 -4.00 43.82
C LEU A 380 1.80 -4.45 44.19
N SER A 381 2.84 -3.86 43.58
CA SER A 381 4.23 -4.13 43.94
C SER A 381 4.56 -3.69 45.38
N GLU A 382 3.98 -2.59 45.87
CA GLU A 382 4.10 -2.20 47.29
C GLU A 382 3.42 -3.21 48.22
N LEU A 383 2.26 -3.75 47.85
CA LEU A 383 1.55 -4.79 48.62
C LEU A 383 2.30 -6.13 48.58
N GLU A 384 2.99 -6.42 47.49
CA GLU A 384 3.89 -7.56 47.36
C GLU A 384 5.11 -7.41 48.28
N ALA A 385 5.77 -6.25 48.25
CA ALA A 385 6.90 -5.95 49.13
C ALA A 385 6.51 -6.02 50.62
N LYS A 386 5.29 -5.60 50.98
CA LYS A 386 4.73 -5.73 52.34
C LYS A 386 4.37 -7.18 52.71
N GLY A 387 4.40 -8.11 51.76
CA GLY A 387 4.07 -9.53 51.99
C GLY A 387 2.57 -9.82 52.09
N GLU A 388 1.72 -8.86 51.73
CA GLU A 388 0.27 -9.03 51.75
C GLU A 388 -0.25 -9.69 50.48
N LEU A 389 0.40 -9.42 49.33
CA LEU A 389 0.19 -10.13 48.08
C LEU A 389 1.05 -11.41 48.06
N LYS A 390 0.39 -12.55 47.88
CA LYS A 390 0.95 -13.91 47.89
C LYS A 390 0.29 -14.76 46.79
N ARG A 391 0.90 -15.90 46.43
CA ARG A 391 0.36 -16.87 45.45
C ARG A 391 -1.13 -17.21 45.64
N ASN A 392 -1.56 -17.42 46.89
CA ASN A 392 -2.92 -17.84 47.24
C ASN A 392 -3.80 -16.70 47.76
N SER A 393 -3.34 -15.45 47.62
CA SER A 393 -4.10 -14.29 48.07
C SER A 393 -5.39 -14.18 47.27
N LYS A 394 -6.48 -13.78 47.92
CA LYS A 394 -7.78 -13.60 47.27
C LYS A 394 -8.09 -12.11 47.14
N TRP A 395 -8.66 -11.72 46.00
CA TRP A 395 -9.12 -10.36 45.78
C TRP A 395 -10.02 -9.84 46.91
N LYS A 396 -10.93 -10.68 47.43
CA LYS A 396 -11.84 -10.33 48.54
C LYS A 396 -11.11 -9.95 49.83
N GLU A 397 -9.94 -10.53 50.09
CA GLU A 397 -9.15 -10.30 51.30
C GLU A 397 -8.24 -9.06 51.16
N LEU A 398 -7.79 -8.78 49.94
CA LEU A 398 -6.91 -7.64 49.64
C LEU A 398 -7.68 -6.34 49.35
N PHE A 399 -8.85 -6.44 48.70
CA PHE A 399 -9.66 -5.29 48.31
C PHE A 399 -9.95 -4.30 49.45
N PRO A 400 -10.32 -4.73 50.69
CA PRO A 400 -10.55 -3.82 51.80
C PRO A 400 -9.35 -2.94 52.17
N LYS A 401 -8.12 -3.37 51.83
CA LYS A 401 -6.88 -2.68 52.19
C LYS A 401 -6.54 -1.52 51.26
N PHE A 402 -6.92 -1.61 49.99
CA PHE A 402 -6.63 -0.57 48.99
C PHE A 402 -7.87 0.11 48.40
N LYS A 403 -9.09 -0.25 48.82
CA LYS A 403 -10.34 0.35 48.30
C LYS A 403 -10.41 1.87 48.36
N ASN A 404 -9.72 2.48 49.32
CA ASN A 404 -9.71 3.93 49.57
C ASN A 404 -8.45 4.60 49.00
N ASP A 405 -7.56 3.85 48.36
CA ASP A 405 -6.32 4.38 47.81
C ASP A 405 -6.60 5.23 46.56
N GLU A 406 -5.99 6.41 46.48
CA GLU A 406 -6.14 7.33 45.35
C GLU A 406 -5.75 6.67 44.01
N ARG A 407 -4.75 5.79 44.01
CA ARG A 407 -4.28 5.09 42.81
C ARG A 407 -5.32 4.07 42.32
N TYR A 408 -6.05 3.44 43.23
CA TYR A 408 -7.17 2.55 42.89
C TYR A 408 -8.39 3.35 42.43
N LEU A 409 -8.75 4.45 43.11
CA LEU A 409 -9.86 5.30 42.71
C LEU A 409 -9.64 5.94 41.33
N ALA A 410 -8.40 6.34 41.01
CA ALA A 410 -8.03 6.90 39.71
C ALA A 410 -8.19 5.91 38.54
N MET A 411 -8.17 4.60 38.83
CA MET A 411 -8.41 3.55 37.84
C MET A 411 -9.89 3.32 37.52
N LEU A 412 -10.79 3.67 38.45
CA LEU A 412 -12.20 3.39 38.29
C LEU A 412 -12.78 4.19 37.12
N GLY A 413 -13.55 3.51 36.27
CA GLY A 413 -14.17 4.11 35.08
C GLY A 413 -13.23 4.39 33.91
N GLN A 414 -11.96 3.97 33.98
CA GLN A 414 -11.02 4.07 32.86
C GLN A 414 -11.18 2.90 31.89
N HIS A 415 -10.97 3.14 30.59
CA HIS A 415 -10.94 2.09 29.57
C HIS A 415 -9.65 1.25 29.63
N GLY A 416 -9.75 -0.04 29.29
CA GLY A 416 -8.63 -1.00 29.27
C GLY A 416 -8.70 -1.99 30.41
N SER A 417 -7.54 -2.52 30.81
CA SER A 417 -7.48 -3.56 31.85
C SER A 417 -8.07 -3.10 33.17
N SER A 418 -8.97 -3.91 33.71
CA SER A 418 -9.60 -3.65 35.01
C SER A 418 -8.58 -3.79 36.14
N ALA A 419 -8.85 -3.16 37.29
CA ALA A 419 -8.05 -3.35 38.50
C ALA A 419 -7.98 -4.83 38.92
N LEU A 420 -9.05 -5.61 38.66
CA LEU A 420 -9.06 -7.05 38.91
C LEU A 420 -8.10 -7.80 37.98
N GLU A 421 -8.06 -7.45 36.69
CA GLU A 421 -7.18 -8.08 35.71
C GLU A 421 -5.72 -7.80 36.03
N LEU A 422 -5.38 -6.55 36.36
CA LEU A 422 -4.00 -6.21 36.77
C LEU A 422 -3.56 -6.94 38.04
N TRP A 423 -4.50 -7.26 38.93
CA TRP A 423 -4.21 -8.08 40.11
C TRP A 423 -4.08 -9.56 39.78
N MET A 424 -4.92 -10.09 38.87
CA MET A 424 -4.78 -11.48 38.40
C MET A 424 -3.41 -11.66 37.74
N ASP A 425 -3.00 -10.73 36.88
CA ASP A 425 -1.67 -10.72 36.27
C ASP A 425 -0.57 -10.73 37.34
N ALA A 426 -0.66 -9.86 38.35
CA ALA A 426 0.33 -9.80 39.43
C ALA A 426 0.38 -11.07 40.30
N VAL A 427 -0.77 -11.70 40.56
CA VAL A 427 -0.82 -12.97 41.30
C VAL A 427 -0.29 -14.12 40.46
N ASP A 428 -0.57 -14.13 39.16
CA ASP A 428 -0.07 -15.14 38.22
C ASP A 428 1.45 -15.01 38.05
N ASP A 429 1.99 -13.78 37.94
CA ASP A 429 3.44 -13.52 37.90
C ASP A 429 4.13 -14.08 39.16
N ILE A 430 3.60 -13.78 40.35
CA ILE A 430 4.10 -14.33 41.63
C ILE A 430 3.99 -15.85 41.65
N SER A 431 2.88 -16.40 41.15
CA SER A 431 2.65 -17.85 41.10
C SER A 431 3.67 -18.54 40.20
N GLU A 432 3.97 -17.96 39.04
CA GLU A 432 4.94 -18.49 38.08
C GLU A 432 6.38 -18.40 38.63
N GLU A 433 6.74 -17.30 39.29
CA GLU A 433 8.03 -17.17 39.98
C GLU A 433 8.21 -18.21 41.07
N VAL A 434 7.18 -18.42 41.92
CA VAL A 434 7.18 -19.45 42.96
C VAL A 434 7.26 -20.85 42.36
N GLU A 435 6.57 -21.11 41.24
CA GLU A 435 6.61 -22.41 40.56
C GLU A 435 7.98 -22.69 39.92
N ARG A 436 8.62 -21.68 39.31
CA ARG A 436 10.00 -21.79 38.80
C ARG A 436 10.98 -22.06 39.94
N ALA A 437 10.83 -21.37 41.07
CA ALA A 437 11.64 -21.60 42.26
C ALA A 437 11.44 -23.02 42.82
N ALA A 438 10.19 -23.47 42.95
CA ALA A 438 9.85 -24.81 43.41
C ALA A 438 10.40 -25.90 42.47
N ALA A 439 10.24 -25.74 41.15
CA ALA A 439 10.77 -26.69 40.17
C ALA A 439 12.30 -26.79 40.20
N LYS A 440 12.99 -25.69 40.51
CA LYS A 440 14.44 -25.69 40.69
C LYS A 440 14.86 -26.42 41.95
N ILE A 441 14.14 -26.22 43.06
CA ILE A 441 14.36 -26.93 44.33
C ILE A 441 14.07 -28.43 44.16
N GLU A 442 12.95 -28.79 43.53
CA GLU A 442 12.59 -30.19 43.24
C GLU A 442 13.62 -30.88 42.34
N ARG A 443 14.27 -30.15 41.41
CA ARG A 443 15.31 -30.72 40.55
C ARG A 443 16.60 -31.06 41.30
N GLU A 444 17.07 -30.15 42.15
CA GLU A 444 18.36 -30.29 42.84
C GLU A 444 18.24 -31.11 44.14
N VAL A 445 17.10 -31.03 44.82
CA VAL A 445 16.90 -31.55 46.20
C VAL A 445 15.70 -32.50 46.30
N GLY A 446 14.84 -32.62 45.28
CA GLY A 446 13.54 -33.29 45.37
C GLY A 446 13.55 -34.79 45.69
N LYS A 447 14.71 -35.46 45.71
CA LYS A 447 14.83 -36.85 46.16
C LYS A 447 14.80 -37.00 47.69
N ASP A 448 15.19 -35.95 48.41
CA ASP A 448 15.32 -35.96 49.87
C ASP A 448 14.09 -35.34 50.56
N ILE A 449 13.16 -34.77 49.79
CA ILE A 449 11.94 -34.13 50.30
C ILE A 449 10.84 -35.17 50.51
N LYS A 450 10.48 -35.40 51.76
CA LYS A 450 9.36 -36.26 52.19
C LYS A 450 8.26 -35.41 52.83
N LEU A 451 7.06 -35.98 53.00
CA LEU A 451 5.91 -35.32 53.65
C LEU A 451 6.23 -34.78 55.06
N GLU A 452 7.22 -35.36 55.74
CA GLU A 452 7.65 -35.01 57.09
C GLU A 452 8.76 -33.97 57.15
N THR A 453 9.30 -33.54 56.00
CA THR A 453 10.36 -32.52 55.98
C THR A 453 9.84 -31.20 56.54
N THR A 454 10.59 -30.60 57.47
CA THR A 454 10.22 -29.31 58.04
C THR A 454 10.82 -28.16 57.23
N LEU A 455 10.30 -26.95 57.44
CA LEU A 455 10.79 -25.74 56.77
C LEU A 455 12.30 -25.53 57.03
N GLU A 456 12.75 -25.87 58.23
CA GLU A 456 14.16 -25.80 58.65
C GLU A 456 15.04 -26.83 57.92
N ASP A 457 14.52 -28.05 57.70
CA ASP A 457 15.23 -29.09 56.95
C ASP A 457 15.37 -28.70 55.46
N LEU A 458 14.32 -28.12 54.88
CA LEU A 458 14.34 -27.66 53.48
C LEU A 458 15.28 -26.46 53.33
N GLU A 459 15.30 -25.52 54.28
CA GLU A 459 16.27 -24.42 54.29
C GLU A 459 17.72 -24.90 54.42
N ALA A 460 17.98 -25.94 55.23
CA ALA A 460 19.29 -26.56 55.35
C ALA A 460 19.73 -27.23 54.03
N LEU A 461 18.81 -27.92 53.34
CA LEU A 461 19.07 -28.53 52.04
C LEU A 461 19.27 -27.49 50.92
N ILE A 462 18.55 -26.37 50.95
CA ILE A 462 18.75 -25.23 50.02
C ILE A 462 20.12 -24.58 50.24
N LYS A 463 20.55 -24.42 51.50
CA LYS A 463 21.88 -23.90 51.84
C LYS A 463 22.98 -24.86 51.39
N ALA A 464 22.77 -26.16 51.57
CA ALA A 464 23.68 -27.20 51.08
C ALA A 464 23.79 -27.22 49.54
N ALA A 465 22.72 -26.88 48.83
CA ALA A 465 22.68 -26.78 47.37
C ALA A 465 23.12 -25.40 46.81
N HIS A 466 23.57 -24.46 47.66
CA HIS A 466 23.92 -23.08 47.28
C HIS A 466 22.81 -22.30 46.53
N LEU A 467 21.54 -22.70 46.70
CA LEU A 467 20.38 -22.04 46.09
C LEU A 467 19.92 -20.80 46.89
N ASP A 468 20.47 -20.59 48.08
CA ASP A 468 20.17 -19.50 49.03
C ASP A 468 20.40 -18.09 48.44
N THR A 469 21.38 -17.93 47.56
CA THR A 469 21.69 -16.64 46.90
C THR A 469 20.83 -16.36 45.66
N GLN A 470 20.13 -17.37 45.15
CA GLN A 470 19.40 -17.31 43.88
C GLN A 470 17.88 -17.25 44.05
N ILE A 471 17.36 -17.59 45.24
CA ILE A 471 15.93 -17.60 45.53
C ILE A 471 15.68 -16.79 46.79
N ASP A 472 14.83 -15.76 46.67
CA ASP A 472 14.52 -14.87 47.78
C ASP A 472 13.87 -15.63 48.97
N ALA A 473 14.12 -15.17 50.19
CA ALA A 473 13.66 -15.82 51.42
C ALA A 473 12.13 -15.93 51.49
N LYS A 474 11.40 -14.95 50.94
CA LYS A 474 9.94 -14.98 50.86
C LYS A 474 9.46 -16.07 49.88
N MET A 475 10.09 -16.15 48.71
CA MET A 475 9.78 -17.14 47.68
C MET A 475 10.09 -18.57 48.14
N ARG A 476 11.13 -18.77 48.95
CA ARG A 476 11.47 -20.09 49.51
C ARG A 476 10.39 -20.66 50.42
N LYS A 477 9.76 -19.81 51.24
CA LYS A 477 8.64 -20.21 52.11
C LYS A 477 7.41 -20.60 51.31
N GLU A 478 7.11 -19.85 50.25
CA GLU A 478 5.97 -20.16 49.37
C GLU A 478 6.24 -21.41 48.50
N ALA A 479 7.48 -21.59 48.03
CA ALA A 479 7.91 -22.79 47.31
C ALA A 479 7.85 -24.04 48.20
N HIS A 480 8.29 -23.95 49.46
CA HIS A 480 8.14 -25.03 50.45
C HIS A 480 6.65 -25.42 50.60
N SER A 481 5.78 -24.43 50.81
CA SER A 481 4.33 -24.69 50.92
C SER A 481 3.76 -25.36 49.67
N LEU A 482 4.20 -24.96 48.48
CA LEU A 482 3.76 -25.55 47.21
C LEU A 482 4.24 -27.00 47.04
N ILE A 483 5.50 -27.28 47.37
CA ILE A 483 6.07 -28.63 47.30
C ILE A 483 5.35 -29.56 48.29
N HIS A 484 5.10 -29.12 49.53
CA HIS A 484 4.34 -29.89 50.51
C HIS A 484 2.89 -30.13 50.08
N GLU A 485 2.23 -29.13 49.48
CA GLU A 485 0.88 -29.30 48.93
C GLU A 485 0.87 -30.35 47.81
N ARG A 486 1.87 -30.34 46.91
CA ARG A 486 2.03 -31.35 45.85
C ARG A 486 2.27 -32.75 46.41
N LEU A 487 3.18 -32.89 47.38
CA LEU A 487 3.45 -34.17 48.03
C LEU A 487 2.21 -34.71 48.76
N ALA A 488 1.45 -33.85 49.45
CA ALA A 488 0.20 -34.23 50.11
C ALA A 488 -0.87 -34.69 49.11
N GLN A 489 -1.00 -34.01 47.96
CA GLN A 489 -1.90 -34.43 46.89
C GLN A 489 -1.47 -35.77 46.27
N GLN A 490 -0.18 -35.97 46.03
CA GLN A 490 0.36 -37.24 45.50
C GLN A 490 0.08 -38.39 46.46
N ALA A 491 0.30 -38.20 47.76
CA ALA A 491 0.04 -39.19 48.79
C ALA A 491 -1.46 -39.50 48.92
N ALA A 492 -2.33 -38.48 48.88
CA ALA A 492 -3.77 -38.66 48.90
C ALA A 492 -4.27 -39.41 47.65
N ASP A 493 -3.73 -39.10 46.47
CA ASP A 493 -4.07 -39.80 45.23
C ASP A 493 -3.56 -41.23 45.22
N GLU A 494 -2.38 -41.48 45.76
CA GLU A 494 -1.86 -42.83 45.95
C GLU A 494 -2.71 -43.62 46.94
N ALA A 495 -3.12 -43.02 48.06
CA ALA A 495 -4.06 -43.61 49.01
C ALA A 495 -5.41 -43.94 48.34
N ARG A 496 -5.99 -43.03 47.54
CA ARG A 496 -7.22 -43.31 46.76
C ARG A 496 -7.02 -44.41 45.72
N ARG A 497 -5.84 -44.51 45.09
CA ARG A 497 -5.52 -45.59 44.14
C ARG A 497 -5.37 -46.92 44.86
N ALA A 498 -4.67 -46.95 46.00
CA ALA A 498 -4.52 -48.12 46.85
C ALA A 498 -5.87 -48.60 47.39
N GLU A 499 -6.72 -47.67 47.85
CA GLU A 499 -8.08 -47.96 48.31
C GLU A 499 -8.95 -48.53 47.18
N ARG A 500 -8.90 -47.95 45.97
CA ARG A 500 -9.62 -48.50 44.81
C ARG A 500 -9.15 -49.91 44.46
N LYS A 501 -7.84 -50.16 44.47
CA LYS A 501 -7.27 -51.50 44.26
C LYS A 501 -7.72 -52.48 45.35
N ARG A 502 -7.75 -52.04 46.61
CA ARG A 502 -8.26 -52.83 47.74
C ARG A 502 -9.73 -53.20 47.54
N ARG A 503 -10.59 -52.23 47.21
CA ARG A 503 -12.01 -52.47 46.92
C ARG A 503 -12.21 -53.42 45.74
N HIS A 504 -11.44 -53.27 44.66
CA HIS A 504 -11.53 -54.17 43.51
C HIS A 504 -11.18 -55.61 43.88
N ARG A 505 -10.09 -55.84 44.62
CA ARG A 505 -9.72 -57.19 45.11
C ARG A 505 -10.82 -57.81 45.99
N MET A 506 -11.46 -57.00 46.84
CA MET A 506 -12.58 -57.47 47.65
C MET A 506 -13.82 -57.82 46.81
N ASP A 507 -14.13 -57.03 45.77
CA ASP A 507 -15.26 -57.29 44.88
C ASP A 507 -14.99 -58.51 43.97
N ASP A 508 -13.74 -58.74 43.55
CA ASP A 508 -13.31 -59.94 42.82
C ASP A 508 -13.53 -61.20 43.67
N LEU A 509 -13.14 -61.14 44.95
CA LEU A 509 -13.42 -62.22 45.91
C LEU A 509 -14.94 -62.44 46.06
N ARG A 510 -15.74 -61.38 46.23
CA ARG A 510 -17.21 -61.51 46.31
C ARG A 510 -17.82 -62.13 45.05
N TYR A 511 -17.29 -61.81 43.88
CA TYR A 511 -17.73 -62.40 42.63
C TYR A 511 -17.35 -63.88 42.52
N ALA A 512 -16.16 -64.27 42.99
CA ALA A 512 -15.74 -65.66 43.07
C ALA A 512 -16.64 -66.47 44.03
N LEU A 513 -16.96 -65.92 45.20
CA LEU A 513 -17.87 -66.54 46.19
C LEU A 513 -19.26 -66.79 45.63
N LYS A 514 -19.77 -65.91 44.75
CA LYS A 514 -21.05 -66.11 44.06
C LYS A 514 -21.07 -67.36 43.16
N LYS A 515 -19.92 -67.83 42.69
CA LYS A 515 -19.81 -69.02 41.82
C LYS A 515 -19.60 -70.32 42.61
N VAL A 516 -19.25 -70.23 43.89
CA VAL A 516 -19.13 -71.39 44.77
C VAL A 516 -20.53 -71.82 45.19
N ARG A 517 -21.00 -72.95 44.67
CA ARG A 517 -22.36 -73.48 44.94
C ARG A 517 -22.49 -74.14 46.31
N GLN A 518 -21.36 -74.36 46.98
CA GLN A 518 -21.26 -75.04 48.27
C GLN A 518 -21.39 -74.09 49.46
N ILE A 519 -21.54 -72.77 49.23
CA ILE A 519 -21.72 -71.78 50.29
C ILE A 519 -23.22 -71.50 50.44
N ASP A 520 -23.79 -71.94 51.56
CA ASP A 520 -25.17 -71.66 51.94
C ASP A 520 -25.28 -70.35 52.73
N VAL A 521 -26.48 -69.76 52.76
CA VAL A 521 -26.77 -68.43 53.28
C VAL A 521 -26.57 -68.31 54.80
N ASP A 522 -26.58 -69.43 55.51
CA ASP A 522 -26.41 -69.51 56.96
C ASP A 522 -25.05 -70.10 57.39
N MET A 523 -24.13 -70.33 56.46
CA MET A 523 -22.78 -70.80 56.79
C MET A 523 -21.94 -69.70 57.43
N SER A 524 -21.22 -70.06 58.50
CA SER A 524 -20.23 -69.17 59.12
C SER A 524 -19.00 -69.00 58.21
N TYR A 525 -18.22 -67.93 58.42
CA TYR A 525 -16.98 -67.71 57.67
C TYR A 525 -16.04 -68.91 57.81
N ASP A 526 -15.89 -69.45 59.03
CA ASP A 526 -14.97 -70.56 59.32
C ASP A 526 -15.40 -71.88 58.67
N ASP A 527 -16.71 -72.10 58.51
CA ASP A 527 -17.25 -73.28 57.81
C ASP A 527 -17.14 -73.15 56.28
N ALA A 528 -17.14 -71.92 55.75
CA ALA A 528 -16.97 -71.63 54.33
C ALA A 528 -15.48 -71.57 53.92
N LEU A 529 -14.55 -71.35 54.85
CA LEU A 529 -13.11 -71.28 54.61
C LEU A 529 -12.54 -72.46 53.78
N PRO A 530 -12.88 -73.74 54.05
CA PRO A 530 -12.39 -74.87 53.26
C PRO A 530 -12.80 -74.81 51.78
N HIS A 531 -13.92 -74.16 51.47
CA HIS A 531 -14.45 -74.00 50.11
C HIS A 531 -13.96 -72.72 49.43
N MET A 532 -13.38 -71.79 50.19
CA MET A 532 -12.89 -70.48 49.72
C MET A 532 -11.37 -70.40 49.60
N LYS A 533 -10.62 -71.14 50.43
CA LYS A 533 -9.15 -71.08 50.55
C LYS A 533 -8.38 -71.39 49.26
N ASP A 534 -8.98 -72.20 48.39
CA ASP A 534 -8.34 -72.66 47.15
C ASP A 534 -8.56 -71.68 45.99
N LEU A 535 -9.43 -70.67 46.16
CA LEU A 535 -9.68 -69.64 45.16
C LEU A 535 -8.47 -68.70 45.02
N PRO A 536 -8.05 -68.38 43.78
CA PRO A 536 -6.98 -67.41 43.54
C PRO A 536 -7.36 -66.02 44.06
N GLU A 537 -8.63 -65.62 43.92
CA GLU A 537 -9.13 -64.32 44.41
C GLU A 537 -9.15 -64.23 45.95
N PHE A 538 -9.17 -65.37 46.65
CA PHE A 538 -9.02 -65.43 48.12
C PHE A 538 -7.57 -65.27 48.54
N LYS A 539 -6.62 -65.79 47.74
CA LYS A 539 -5.17 -65.62 47.96
C LYS A 539 -4.69 -64.21 47.62
N ASP A 540 -5.33 -63.53 46.66
CA ASP A 540 -5.02 -62.16 46.23
C ASP A 540 -5.40 -61.06 47.25
N VAL A 541 -6.40 -61.34 48.08
CA VAL A 541 -6.71 -60.55 49.27
C VAL A 541 -5.81 -61.03 50.39
N THR A 542 -4.77 -60.27 50.73
CA THR A 542 -3.76 -60.66 51.74
C THR A 542 -4.26 -60.52 53.17
N ASP A 543 -5.17 -59.57 53.41
CA ASP A 543 -5.67 -59.22 54.75
C ASP A 543 -6.90 -60.06 55.10
N ASP A 544 -6.86 -60.76 56.24
CA ASP A 544 -7.96 -61.64 56.69
C ASP A 544 -9.24 -60.86 57.03
N GLU A 545 -9.10 -59.63 57.52
CA GLU A 545 -10.23 -58.70 57.75
C GLU A 545 -10.95 -58.31 56.44
N ASP A 546 -10.21 -58.16 55.35
CA ASP A 546 -10.80 -57.88 54.03
C ASP A 546 -11.52 -59.10 53.46
N ARG A 547 -11.04 -60.32 53.77
CA ARG A 547 -11.69 -61.57 53.38
C ARG A 547 -13.01 -61.77 54.13
N LYS A 548 -13.01 -61.54 55.46
CA LYS A 548 -14.22 -61.57 56.30
C LYS A 548 -15.25 -60.55 55.85
N THR A 549 -14.84 -59.29 55.67
CA THR A 549 -15.76 -58.23 55.23
C THR A 549 -16.28 -58.44 53.80
N ALA A 550 -15.49 -59.05 52.90
CA ALA A 550 -15.96 -59.49 51.60
C ALA A 550 -17.03 -60.60 51.72
N TYR A 551 -16.79 -61.61 52.56
CA TYR A 551 -17.74 -62.69 52.84
C TYR A 551 -19.04 -62.19 53.49
N ASP A 552 -18.96 -61.34 54.51
CA ASP A 552 -20.13 -60.76 55.17
C ASP A 552 -20.98 -59.94 54.20
N LYS A 553 -20.33 -59.16 53.33
CA LYS A 553 -21.01 -58.41 52.27
C LYS A 553 -21.59 -59.32 51.17
N PHE A 554 -21.04 -60.52 50.97
CA PHE A 554 -21.60 -61.53 50.08
C PHE A 554 -22.86 -62.15 50.70
N ILE A 555 -22.78 -62.65 51.93
CA ILE A 555 -23.91 -63.24 52.66
C ILE A 555 -25.03 -62.21 52.86
N LYS A 556 -24.72 -60.98 53.26
CA LYS A 556 -25.70 -59.89 53.38
C LYS A 556 -26.44 -59.63 52.07
N ARG A 557 -25.74 -59.67 50.93
CA ARG A 557 -26.36 -59.49 49.60
C ARG A 557 -27.21 -60.70 49.18
N GLN A 558 -26.84 -61.92 49.58
CA GLN A 558 -27.67 -63.11 49.35
C GLN A 558 -28.94 -63.08 50.22
N LYS A 559 -28.83 -62.69 51.49
CA LYS A 559 -29.97 -62.48 52.40
C LYS A 559 -30.90 -61.37 51.91
N GLU A 560 -30.35 -60.26 51.44
CA GLU A 560 -31.13 -59.18 50.80
C GLU A 560 -31.82 -59.65 49.53
N LYS A 561 -31.13 -60.38 48.65
CA LYS A 561 -31.72 -60.93 47.43
C LYS A 561 -32.85 -61.94 47.71
N LEU A 562 -32.73 -62.73 48.77
CA LEU A 562 -33.81 -63.62 49.23
C LEU A 562 -35.00 -62.82 49.76
N ARG A 563 -34.77 -61.77 50.57
CA ARG A 563 -35.86 -60.87 50.99
C ARG A 563 -36.51 -60.14 49.83
N GLU A 564 -35.75 -59.68 48.83
CA GLU A 564 -36.28 -59.04 47.62
C GLU A 564 -37.11 -60.02 46.78
N ALA A 565 -36.72 -61.31 46.75
CA ALA A 565 -37.50 -62.36 46.11
C ALA A 565 -38.80 -62.67 46.88
N GLU A 566 -38.75 -62.74 48.21
CA GLU A 566 -39.94 -62.90 49.07
C GLU A 566 -40.90 -61.70 48.97
N LEU A 567 -40.36 -60.48 48.86
CA LEU A 567 -41.15 -59.25 48.69
C LEU A 567 -41.76 -59.13 47.28
N SER A 568 -41.18 -59.79 46.27
CA SER A 568 -41.70 -59.76 44.89
C SER A 568 -42.66 -60.91 44.57
N ASP A 569 -42.72 -61.95 45.40
CA ASP A 569 -43.64 -63.09 45.24
C ASP A 569 -45.03 -62.86 45.90
N HIS A 570 -45.16 -61.85 46.76
CA HIS A 570 -46.44 -61.43 47.35
C HIS A 570 -46.93 -60.08 46.78
N GLY A 571 -47.51 -60.12 45.57
CA GLY A 571 -48.45 -59.10 45.10
C GLY A 571 -48.09 -58.41 43.79
N SER A 572 -48.45 -59.04 42.67
CA SER A 572 -48.59 -58.37 41.37
C SER A 572 -49.98 -57.73 41.23
N THR A 573 -50.01 -56.54 40.62
CA THR A 573 -51.16 -55.77 40.06
C THR A 573 -51.80 -54.68 40.94
N GLY A 574 -51.64 -53.39 40.54
CA GLY A 574 -52.45 -52.29 41.07
C GLY A 574 -51.89 -50.87 40.92
N ARG A 575 -52.26 -50.19 39.82
CA ARG A 575 -52.07 -48.76 39.50
C ARG A 575 -52.14 -47.75 40.67
N ARG A 576 -51.31 -46.71 40.61
CA ARG A 576 -51.71 -45.31 40.84
C ARG A 576 -50.95 -44.36 39.92
N GLY A 577 -51.69 -43.56 39.17
CA GLY A 577 -51.18 -42.43 38.39
C GLY A 577 -51.86 -41.12 38.81
N SER A 578 -51.22 -40.01 38.41
CA SER A 578 -51.69 -38.60 38.39
C SER A 578 -51.65 -37.86 39.75
N THR A 579 -51.16 -36.63 39.94
CA THR A 579 -51.10 -35.38 39.12
C THR A 579 -49.99 -34.43 39.67
N ASN A 580 -49.08 -33.84 38.89
CA ASN A 580 -49.15 -32.60 38.08
C ASN A 580 -48.71 -31.29 38.82
N ARG A 581 -47.56 -30.72 38.42
CA ARG A 581 -47.31 -29.27 38.28
C ARG A 581 -46.39 -29.01 37.08
N ARG A 582 -47.04 -28.59 35.99
CA ARG A 582 -46.60 -27.66 34.92
C ARG A 582 -45.93 -26.40 35.51
N ASP A 583 -45.11 -25.58 34.85
CA ASP A 583 -44.57 -25.45 33.49
C ASP A 583 -43.49 -24.34 33.58
N GLU A 584 -42.31 -24.52 33.03
CA GLU A 584 -41.45 -23.41 32.59
C GLU A 584 -40.42 -23.94 31.60
N GLY A 585 -40.59 -23.56 30.34
CA GLY A 585 -39.68 -23.93 29.27
C GLY A 585 -38.41 -23.08 29.29
N ASP A 586 -37.26 -23.71 29.05
CA ASP A 586 -36.36 -23.18 28.04
C ASP A 586 -35.50 -24.30 27.42
N ARG A 587 -35.25 -24.12 26.15
CA ARG A 587 -34.60 -25.00 25.20
C ARG A 587 -33.09 -25.00 25.44
N ARG A 588 -32.43 -26.15 25.31
CA ARG A 588 -31.27 -26.33 24.40
C ARG A 588 -30.67 -27.74 24.47
N ASP A 589 -30.42 -28.22 23.27
CA ASP A 589 -29.94 -29.55 22.89
C ASP A 589 -28.69 -30.02 23.62
N ARG A 590 -28.71 -31.29 24.02
CA ARG A 590 -27.55 -32.02 24.55
C ARG A 590 -27.40 -33.35 23.82
N ASP A 591 -26.90 -33.28 22.58
CA ASP A 591 -26.26 -34.42 21.95
C ASP A 591 -24.83 -34.55 22.45
N ARG A 592 -24.63 -35.45 23.42
CA ARG A 592 -23.31 -36.08 23.58
C ARG A 592 -23.46 -37.48 24.17
N TYR A 593 -23.62 -38.43 23.26
CA TYR A 593 -23.48 -39.85 23.52
C TYR A 593 -22.12 -40.16 24.14
N ARG A 594 -22.16 -40.96 25.21
CA ARG A 594 -21.04 -41.60 25.88
C ARG A 594 -21.32 -43.10 25.89
N SER A 595 -20.60 -43.85 25.07
CA SER A 595 -20.38 -45.29 25.19
C SER A 595 -18.86 -45.44 25.09
N ARG A 596 -18.05 -45.89 26.06
CA ARG A 596 -18.13 -46.95 27.07
C ARG A 596 -18.50 -48.30 26.45
N SER A 597 -17.51 -49.01 25.92
CA SER A 597 -16.92 -50.13 26.68
C SER A 597 -15.72 -50.80 25.98
N PRO A 598 -14.92 -51.57 26.74
CA PRO A 598 -13.53 -51.93 26.47
C PRO A 598 -13.37 -53.42 26.11
N GLN A 599 -12.31 -53.77 25.36
CA GLN A 599 -11.78 -55.14 25.38
C GLN A 599 -10.25 -55.16 25.18
N ARG A 600 -9.65 -56.03 25.99
CA ARG A 600 -8.24 -56.28 26.30
C ARG A 600 -7.65 -57.36 25.38
N ASP A 601 -6.33 -57.27 25.19
CA ASP A 601 -5.30 -58.33 24.98
C ASP A 601 -5.50 -59.28 23.76
N GLU A 602 -4.52 -59.76 23.00
CA GLU A 602 -3.13 -60.16 23.26
C GLU A 602 -2.27 -60.05 21.97
N ARG A 603 -0.95 -60.04 22.21
CA ARG A 603 0.13 -60.51 21.31
C ARG A 603 -0.27 -61.82 20.59
N ASP A 604 0.20 -62.16 19.40
CA ASP A 604 1.61 -62.36 19.05
C ASP A 604 1.67 -62.65 17.54
N LYS A 605 2.77 -62.23 16.92
CA LYS A 605 3.50 -62.93 15.85
C LYS A 605 2.82 -63.30 14.51
N ARG A 606 3.59 -62.88 13.50
CA ARG A 606 4.03 -63.63 12.32
C ARG A 606 3.22 -63.45 11.03
N LYS A 607 3.91 -62.73 10.15
CA LYS A 607 4.42 -63.18 8.85
C LYS A 607 3.40 -63.34 7.74
N ASP A 608 3.82 -62.69 6.67
CA ASP A 608 3.86 -63.23 5.32
C ASP A 608 2.53 -63.25 4.54
N GLU A 609 2.61 -62.45 3.50
CA GLU A 609 2.43 -62.88 2.13
C GLU A 609 1.14 -62.45 1.42
N ARG A 610 1.44 -61.66 0.39
CA ARG A 610 0.96 -61.81 -0.99
C ARG A 610 -0.37 -61.11 -1.27
N ARG A 611 -0.27 -60.02 -2.04
CA ARG A 611 -0.40 -60.03 -3.52
C ARG A 611 -1.86 -60.26 -3.87
N ASP A 612 -2.51 -59.25 -4.40
CA ASP A 612 -2.39 -58.81 -5.79
C ASP A 612 -3.64 -57.98 -6.12
N ARG A 613 -3.39 -56.78 -6.64
CA ARG A 613 -4.04 -56.22 -7.83
C ARG A 613 -5.58 -56.21 -7.87
N ARG A 614 -6.15 -55.01 -7.71
CA ARG A 614 -6.64 -54.24 -8.87
C ARG A 614 -6.99 -52.80 -8.48
N SER A 615 -6.17 -51.89 -8.96
CA SER A 615 -6.60 -50.56 -9.44
C SER A 615 -7.37 -50.76 -10.78
N PRO A 616 -8.08 -49.78 -11.37
CA PRO A 616 -8.06 -48.36 -11.01
C PRO A 616 -9.40 -47.58 -11.19
N ASP A 617 -9.34 -46.34 -10.69
CA ASP A 617 -9.61 -45.10 -11.44
C ASP A 617 -10.81 -44.19 -11.07
N LEU A 618 -10.39 -42.95 -10.73
CA LEU A 618 -11.01 -41.62 -10.91
C LEU A 618 -12.10 -41.18 -9.91
N ASP A 619 -12.11 -39.96 -9.38
CA ASP A 619 -11.15 -38.84 -9.35
C ASP A 619 -11.76 -37.82 -8.37
N ASP A 620 -11.03 -37.38 -7.35
CA ASP A 620 -11.38 -36.15 -6.62
C ASP A 620 -10.11 -35.60 -5.97
N ARG A 621 -9.45 -34.65 -6.67
CA ARG A 621 -8.33 -33.88 -6.14
C ARG A 621 -8.73 -32.43 -5.94
N ASP A 622 -9.01 -32.17 -4.67
CA ASP A 622 -9.12 -30.85 -4.10
C ASP A 622 -7.75 -30.21 -3.87
N ARG A 623 -7.81 -28.88 -3.83
CA ARG A 623 -6.74 -27.88 -3.75
C ARG A 623 -5.79 -28.08 -2.57
N LYS A 624 -4.46 -28.02 -2.80
CA LYS A 624 -3.51 -27.41 -1.86
C LYS A 624 -2.33 -26.70 -2.54
N ARG A 625 -2.10 -25.47 -2.03
CA ARG A 625 -1.01 -24.51 -2.31
C ARG A 625 0.38 -25.12 -2.05
N PRO A 626 1.43 -24.70 -2.79
CA PRO A 626 2.76 -25.27 -2.66
C PRO A 626 3.57 -24.63 -1.52
N ARG A 627 4.25 -25.49 -0.75
CA ARG A 627 5.41 -25.18 0.08
C ARG A 627 6.65 -25.23 -0.81
N VAL A 628 7.48 -24.20 -0.78
CA VAL A 628 8.75 -24.12 -1.53
C VAL A 628 9.80 -24.95 -0.82
N SER A 629 10.52 -25.71 -1.64
CA SER A 629 11.54 -26.71 -1.33
C SER A 629 12.86 -26.09 -0.89
N SER A 630 13.50 -26.74 0.07
CA SER A 630 14.89 -26.52 0.50
C SER A 630 15.82 -27.56 -0.13
N ASP A 631 16.86 -27.11 -0.82
CA ASP A 631 18.11 -27.85 -1.09
C ASP A 631 19.22 -26.77 -1.18
N ARG A 632 20.13 -26.64 -0.21
CA ARG A 632 21.34 -27.41 0.14
C ARG A 632 22.62 -26.69 -0.33
N ARG A 633 23.42 -26.34 0.70
CA ARG A 633 24.91 -26.22 0.76
C ARG A 633 25.57 -25.04 0.02
N GLU A 634 26.24 -24.16 0.77
CA GLU A 634 27.68 -24.25 1.04
C GLU A 634 28.14 -23.29 2.15
N ARG A 635 29.12 -23.74 2.93
CA ARG A 635 29.82 -23.01 3.99
C ARG A 635 30.95 -22.21 3.35
N SER A 636 31.04 -20.91 3.63
CA SER A 636 32.32 -20.22 3.76
C SER A 636 32.21 -19.11 4.81
N ARG A 637 33.20 -19.12 5.70
CA ARG A 637 33.44 -18.19 6.80
C ARG A 637 33.91 -16.86 6.19
N ASP A 638 33.42 -15.73 6.69
CA ASP A 638 34.26 -14.54 6.72
C ASP A 638 34.04 -13.70 7.98
N ARG A 639 35.20 -13.32 8.54
CA ARG A 639 35.38 -12.60 9.79
C ARG A 639 35.27 -11.11 9.53
N LYS A 640 34.67 -10.39 10.50
CA LYS A 640 34.86 -8.96 10.69
C LYS A 640 36.35 -8.63 10.77
N ARG A 641 36.78 -7.58 10.07
CA ARG A 641 37.99 -6.82 10.37
C ARG A 641 37.67 -5.34 10.17
N ASP A 642 37.51 -4.67 11.29
CA ASP A 642 37.69 -3.23 11.41
C ASP A 642 39.18 -2.93 11.23
N GLU A 643 39.52 -1.90 10.47
CA GLU A 643 40.83 -1.26 10.54
C GLU A 643 40.70 0.22 10.11
N ASP A 644 40.90 1.09 11.10
CA ASP A 644 41.25 2.50 10.95
C ASP A 644 42.56 2.63 10.18
N VAL A 645 42.69 3.57 9.24
CA VAL A 645 43.94 4.34 9.04
C VAL A 645 43.60 5.74 8.51
N GLU A 646 44.10 6.69 9.27
CA GLU A 646 44.19 8.14 9.13
C GLU A 646 45.35 8.55 8.20
N GLU A 647 45.38 9.82 7.78
CA GLU A 647 46.48 10.54 7.10
C GLU A 647 46.65 10.28 5.58
N GLY A 648 46.92 11.26 4.73
CA GLY A 648 47.32 12.65 4.92
C GLY A 648 47.50 13.35 3.57
N GLU A 649 47.75 14.64 3.66
CA GLU A 649 47.92 15.68 2.65
C GLU A 649 48.74 15.30 1.39
N ILE A 650 48.30 15.80 0.23
CA ILE A 650 48.95 16.81 -0.64
C ILE A 650 47.90 17.35 -1.63
#